data_AF-A0A1D2I508-F1
#
_entry.id   AF-A0A1D2I508-F1
#
_cell.length_a   1.000
_cell.length_b   1.000
_cell.length_c   1.000
_cell.angle_alpha   90.00
_cell.angle_beta   90.00
_cell.angle_gamma   90.00
#
_symmetry.space_group_name_H-M   'P 1'
#
loop_
_entity.id
_entity.type
_entity.pdbx_description
1 polymer ?
#
loop_
_entity_poly.entity_id
_entity_poly.type
_entity_poly.pdbx_seq_one_letter_code
_entity_poly.pdbx_strand_id
1 'polypeptide(L)'
;MGSETSTRTARSRALAVLRLRGRALAVALLPAAAAVILLVGVPTGHFTGIGWDLARWTLTPLAVLVLCAAAGVALVVARARPAMTPTVAVAEETAPDLYRMVRDLADRLGVPAPSAIALTPDCDSWLEDRTHPAHGSPPPAGGHGDTAGAGRHPRHRAVAAPVLVIGSPFLWWMRVGELRAVLAPVVAGTGPSAHPDIAAARRFVRGLDAAVAVTSEHRRGPVFRAVFAGLGWVARVLLRSCRGHAAEMERRVAAAAAERAQAVDYGLRIVAQEQVGLAYAGWDRLLTRVALPAWRMGRWPSRLNAGVVAALTELSRRDRLAEGFASRLGERPACDLLEEPGTVDQATSLLAARLFHGGPAGRGPDWSPVHWGDYPEEVVDRKWRTDAARLHRVLDTLGVSPAVGADSPGPDGPTLSRVLDHLTDPGPRPRPEPGREPGSRAQPPPHAIPPAHGERGEDGIRGDREAAPVAGADPGDDEDLAGTTPRSAALAARIGAEVAREAAAATARAAAAPAVSAPTTPTAPGTPITPALPPAPTDPAFLRDDRALPLLPLQPPRTGRELLADHITAMVCCAAMDTAGATPGLDWLDGPVLLVGGVRVTDLPAQVMALIEEGDPTALRLWLARQGIRPEKPVRLV
;
A
#
# COMPACT_ATOMS: atom_id res chain seq x y z
N MET A 1 18.10 33.45 16.50
CA MET A 1 17.80 33.19 17.94
C MET A 1 16.67 32.18 18.16
N GLY A 2 15.61 32.15 17.34
CA GLY A 2 14.53 31.15 17.44
C GLY A 2 14.99 29.69 17.25
N SER A 3 15.72 29.41 16.15
CA SER A 3 16.16 28.06 15.78
C SER A 3 17.07 27.39 16.81
N GLU A 4 17.94 28.14 17.48
CA GLU A 4 18.80 27.64 18.57
C GLU A 4 18.00 27.27 19.82
N THR A 5 16.96 28.04 20.12
CA THR A 5 16.05 27.79 21.25
C THR A 5 15.20 26.55 20.99
N SER A 6 14.69 26.40 19.77
CA SER A 6 13.98 25.20 19.30
C SER A 6 14.88 23.96 19.30
N THR A 7 16.16 24.10 18.93
CA THR A 7 17.14 23.00 19.00
C THR A 7 17.47 22.60 20.45
N ARG A 8 17.62 23.57 21.36
CA ARG A 8 17.83 23.31 22.80
C ARG A 8 16.64 22.59 23.44
N THR A 9 15.41 22.94 23.06
CA THR A 9 14.20 22.26 23.55
C THR A 9 14.03 20.86 22.97
N ALA A 10 14.42 20.62 21.71
CA ALA A 10 14.52 19.27 21.15
C ALA A 10 15.54 18.41 21.93
N ARG A 11 16.72 18.98 22.21
CA ARG A 11 17.76 18.32 23.01
C ARG A 11 17.29 17.98 24.43
N SER A 12 16.56 18.86 25.11
CA SER A 12 16.08 18.57 26.47
C SER A 12 15.12 17.38 26.50
N ARG A 13 14.26 17.22 25.47
CA ARG A 13 13.40 16.04 25.30
C ARG A 13 14.18 14.79 24.93
N ALA A 14 15.23 14.89 24.10
CA ALA A 14 16.15 13.79 23.82
C ALA A 14 16.84 13.30 25.12
N LEU A 15 17.31 14.21 25.95
CA LEU A 15 17.90 13.87 27.25
C LEU A 15 16.88 13.22 28.19
N ALA A 16 15.59 13.59 28.13
CA ALA A 16 14.54 12.91 28.90
C ALA A 16 14.42 11.43 28.48
N VAL A 17 14.43 11.12 27.18
CA VAL A 17 14.46 9.73 26.67
C VAL A 17 15.70 8.99 27.19
N LEU A 18 16.88 9.61 27.12
CA LEU A 18 18.12 8.99 27.60
C LEU A 18 18.13 8.81 29.13
N ARG A 19 17.46 9.68 29.90
CA ARG A 19 17.26 9.49 31.35
C ARG A 19 16.36 8.31 31.65
N LEU A 20 15.34 8.02 30.84
CA LEU A 20 14.53 6.82 30.99
C LEU A 20 15.38 5.56 30.78
N ARG A 21 16.23 5.55 29.74
CA ARG A 21 17.22 4.49 29.53
C ARG A 21 18.16 4.33 30.74
N GLY A 22 18.68 5.44 31.27
CA GLY A 22 19.56 5.45 32.45
C GLY A 22 18.87 4.94 33.71
N ARG A 23 17.60 5.31 33.95
CA ARG A 23 16.79 4.81 35.07
C ARG A 23 16.52 3.32 34.96
N ALA A 24 16.20 2.83 33.76
CA ALA A 24 16.01 1.40 33.52
C ALA A 24 17.28 0.61 33.84
N LEU A 25 18.45 1.11 33.40
CA LEU A 25 19.75 0.54 33.75
C LEU A 25 19.99 0.58 35.26
N ALA A 26 19.74 1.72 35.92
CA ALA A 26 19.92 1.86 37.36
C ALA A 26 19.06 0.86 38.15
N VAL A 27 17.79 0.70 37.78
CA VAL A 27 16.89 -0.30 38.39
C VAL A 27 17.43 -1.73 38.20
N ALA A 28 17.98 -2.05 37.03
CA ALA A 28 18.61 -3.35 36.78
C ALA A 28 19.90 -3.58 37.60
N LEU A 29 20.61 -2.52 37.98
CA LEU A 29 21.83 -2.59 38.79
C LEU A 29 21.58 -2.65 40.31
N LEU A 30 20.38 -2.29 40.79
CA LEU A 30 20.06 -2.26 42.23
C LEU A 30 20.33 -3.59 42.97
N PRO A 31 19.90 -4.76 42.45
CA PRO A 31 20.16 -6.03 43.13
C PRO A 31 21.66 -6.36 43.20
N ALA A 32 22.42 -5.99 42.17
CA ALA A 32 23.87 -6.18 42.14
C ALA A 32 24.57 -5.26 43.16
N ALA A 33 24.15 -3.99 43.26
CA ALA A 33 24.69 -3.08 44.27
C ALA A 33 24.43 -3.60 45.70
N ALA A 34 23.21 -4.08 45.98
CA ALA A 34 22.87 -4.66 47.28
C ALA A 34 23.64 -5.98 47.55
N ALA A 35 23.81 -6.85 46.53
CA ALA A 35 24.63 -8.05 46.65
C ALA A 35 26.10 -7.72 46.97
N VAL A 36 26.67 -6.71 46.30
CA VAL A 36 28.04 -6.23 46.58
C VAL A 36 28.15 -5.71 48.01
N ILE A 37 27.19 -4.92 48.51
CA ILE A 37 27.19 -4.44 49.91
C ILE A 37 27.17 -5.62 50.88
N LEU A 38 26.31 -6.63 50.65
CA LEU A 38 26.22 -7.83 51.49
C LEU A 38 27.49 -8.71 51.43
N LEU A 39 28.21 -8.72 50.31
CA LEU A 39 29.47 -9.45 50.15
C LEU A 39 30.63 -8.73 50.84
N VAL A 40 30.70 -7.39 50.75
CA VAL A 40 31.73 -6.55 51.39
C VAL A 40 31.52 -6.41 52.90
N GLY A 41 30.29 -6.61 53.40
CA GLY A 41 29.99 -6.65 54.84
C GLY A 41 30.75 -7.73 55.62
N VAL A 42 30.98 -8.89 55.01
CA VAL A 42 31.63 -10.06 55.66
C VAL A 42 33.02 -9.74 56.19
N PRO A 43 33.98 -9.26 55.37
CA PRO A 43 35.32 -8.96 55.87
C PRO A 43 35.35 -7.79 56.85
N THR A 44 34.32 -6.94 56.88
CA THR A 44 34.22 -5.80 57.78
C THR A 44 33.52 -6.11 59.10
N GLY A 45 33.14 -7.39 59.34
CA GLY A 45 32.47 -7.83 60.57
C GLY A 45 31.02 -7.37 60.70
N HIS A 46 30.42 -6.82 59.64
CA HIS A 46 29.03 -6.38 59.60
C HIS A 46 28.19 -7.39 58.80
N PHE A 47 26.88 -7.51 59.09
CA PHE A 47 25.97 -8.44 58.39
C PHE A 47 26.37 -9.92 58.48
N THR A 48 26.78 -10.37 59.68
CA THR A 48 27.12 -11.77 59.97
C THR A 48 25.93 -12.49 60.63
N GLY A 49 25.64 -13.73 60.22
CA GLY A 49 24.59 -14.59 60.80
C GLY A 49 23.70 -15.28 59.75
N ILE A 50 23.00 -16.33 60.16
CA ILE A 50 22.23 -17.24 59.27
C ILE A 50 21.26 -16.48 58.34
N GLY A 51 20.59 -15.43 58.84
CA GLY A 51 19.68 -14.61 58.03
C GLY A 51 20.39 -13.80 56.93
N TRP A 52 21.58 -13.27 57.22
CA TRP A 52 22.38 -12.52 56.25
C TRP A 52 23.04 -13.43 55.21
N ASP A 53 23.41 -14.64 55.61
CA ASP A 53 23.89 -15.66 54.67
C ASP A 53 22.77 -16.08 53.72
N LEU A 54 21.55 -16.34 54.21
CA LEU A 54 20.40 -16.62 53.35
C LEU A 54 20.09 -15.47 52.38
N ALA A 55 20.14 -14.21 52.86
CA ALA A 55 19.97 -13.03 52.01
C ALA A 55 21.05 -12.95 50.92
N ARG A 56 22.31 -13.25 51.22
CA ARG A 56 23.40 -13.29 50.24
C ARG A 56 23.20 -14.41 49.22
N TRP A 57 22.86 -15.62 49.67
CA TRP A 57 22.65 -16.79 48.83
C TRP A 57 21.45 -16.64 47.88
N THR A 58 20.46 -15.83 48.24
CA THR A 58 19.28 -15.55 47.40
C THR A 58 19.48 -14.33 46.50
N LEU A 59 20.05 -13.24 47.04
CA LEU A 59 20.20 -11.98 46.30
C LEU A 59 21.29 -12.04 45.23
N THR A 60 22.38 -12.78 45.46
CA THR A 60 23.48 -12.91 44.50
C THR A 60 23.04 -13.59 43.19
N PRO A 61 22.40 -14.77 43.19
CA PRO A 61 21.91 -15.38 41.94
C PRO A 61 20.80 -14.57 41.29
N LEU A 62 19.93 -13.92 42.08
CA LEU A 62 18.92 -12.99 41.57
C LEU A 62 19.58 -11.82 40.84
N ALA A 63 20.62 -11.22 41.41
CA ALA A 63 21.35 -10.13 40.79
C ALA A 63 22.00 -10.55 39.47
N VAL A 64 22.64 -11.72 39.43
CA VAL A 64 23.21 -12.28 38.20
C VAL A 64 22.11 -12.49 37.14
N LEU A 65 20.96 -13.07 37.52
CA LEU A 65 19.85 -13.30 36.60
C LEU A 65 19.27 -11.99 36.04
N VAL A 66 19.08 -10.96 36.88
CA VAL A 66 18.62 -9.63 36.43
C VAL A 66 19.63 -8.99 35.48
N LEU A 67 20.94 -9.08 35.77
CA LEU A 67 21.98 -8.58 34.88
C LEU A 67 22.01 -9.31 33.53
N CYS A 68 21.88 -10.64 33.53
CA CYS A 68 21.79 -11.44 32.31
C CYS A 68 20.55 -11.08 31.49
N ALA A 69 19.40 -10.89 32.14
CA ALA A 69 18.17 -10.47 31.47
C ALA A 69 18.31 -9.04 30.90
N ALA A 70 18.87 -8.10 31.65
CA ALA A 70 19.13 -6.74 31.20
C ALA A 70 20.13 -6.69 30.03
N ALA A 71 21.18 -7.50 30.08
CA ALA A 71 22.13 -7.67 28.98
C ALA A 71 21.45 -8.27 27.74
N GLY A 72 20.56 -9.25 27.93
CA GLY A 72 19.73 -9.80 26.86
C GLY A 72 18.84 -8.75 26.20
N VAL A 73 18.13 -7.93 26.99
CA VAL A 73 17.31 -6.81 26.48
C VAL A 73 18.18 -5.81 25.72
N ALA A 74 19.30 -5.39 26.30
CA ALA A 74 20.22 -4.45 25.66
C ALA A 74 20.79 -5.01 24.34
N LEU A 75 21.12 -6.30 24.30
CA LEU A 75 21.61 -6.98 23.11
C LEU A 75 20.54 -7.04 22.02
N VAL A 76 19.31 -7.41 22.37
CA VAL A 76 18.18 -7.45 21.41
C VAL A 76 17.91 -6.04 20.87
N VAL A 77 17.85 -5.02 21.72
CA VAL A 77 17.66 -3.62 21.27
C VAL A 77 18.79 -3.15 20.35
N ALA A 78 20.04 -3.53 20.63
CA ALA A 78 21.20 -3.13 19.83
C ALA A 78 21.31 -3.89 18.50
N ARG A 79 20.81 -5.13 18.44
CA ARG A 79 20.93 -6.04 17.28
C ARG A 79 19.67 -6.12 16.44
N ALA A 80 18.52 -5.79 16.99
CA ALA A 80 17.28 -5.71 16.24
C ALA A 80 17.45 -4.69 15.12
N ARG A 81 17.02 -5.07 13.92
CA ARG A 81 17.10 -4.22 12.73
C ARG A 81 15.83 -3.37 12.70
N PRO A 82 15.92 -2.04 12.86
CA PRO A 82 14.79 -1.17 12.61
C PRO A 82 14.23 -1.39 11.21
N ALA A 83 12.90 -1.27 11.08
CA ALA A 83 12.26 -1.27 9.78
C ALA A 83 12.81 -0.11 8.94
N MET A 84 13.06 -0.39 7.66
CA MET A 84 13.48 0.61 6.69
C MET A 84 12.44 0.68 5.58
N THR A 85 12.06 1.89 5.20
CA THR A 85 11.22 2.09 4.03
C THR A 85 11.99 1.64 2.78
N PRO A 86 11.45 0.72 1.97
CA PRO A 86 12.02 0.37 0.68
C PRO A 86 12.14 1.63 -0.19
N THR A 87 13.30 1.83 -0.80
CA THR A 87 13.59 3.02 -1.62
C THR A 87 14.50 2.66 -2.79
N VAL A 88 14.48 3.47 -3.84
CA VAL A 88 15.42 3.40 -4.97
C VAL A 88 16.60 4.31 -4.66
N ALA A 89 17.79 3.77 -4.49
CA ALA A 89 18.99 4.58 -4.29
C ALA A 89 19.33 5.35 -5.57
N VAL A 90 19.64 6.64 -5.45
CA VAL A 90 20.11 7.47 -6.57
C VAL A 90 21.61 7.64 -6.40
N ALA A 91 22.39 7.12 -7.35
CA ALA A 91 23.83 7.29 -7.32
C ALA A 91 24.20 8.72 -7.73
N GLU A 92 25.24 9.29 -7.12
CA GLU A 92 25.68 10.66 -7.45
C GLU A 92 26.04 10.83 -8.93
N GLU A 93 26.60 9.78 -9.55
CA GLU A 93 26.90 9.72 -11.00
C GLU A 93 25.65 9.83 -11.88
N THR A 94 24.49 9.39 -11.38
CA THR A 94 23.21 9.42 -12.13
C THR A 94 22.40 10.69 -11.88
N ALA A 95 22.82 11.54 -10.94
CA ALA A 95 22.09 12.76 -10.56
C ALA A 95 23.00 13.86 -10.00
N PRO A 96 24.08 14.26 -10.71
CA PRO A 96 25.08 15.19 -10.18
C PRO A 96 24.45 16.57 -9.87
N ASP A 97 23.51 17.01 -10.70
CA ASP A 97 22.78 18.27 -10.52
C ASP A 97 21.89 18.27 -9.28
N LEU A 98 21.21 17.16 -9.01
CA LEU A 98 20.39 17.01 -7.81
C LEU A 98 21.25 17.04 -6.55
N TYR A 99 22.38 16.32 -6.56
CA TYR A 99 23.34 16.32 -5.45
C TYR A 99 23.94 17.72 -5.20
N ARG A 100 24.29 18.45 -6.27
CA ARG A 100 24.79 19.82 -6.17
C ARG A 100 23.74 20.76 -5.57
N MET A 101 22.50 20.71 -6.08
CA MET A 101 21.39 21.52 -5.55
C MET A 101 21.16 21.26 -4.05
N VAL A 102 21.20 20.00 -3.60
CA VAL A 102 21.02 19.63 -2.19
C VAL A 102 22.20 20.09 -1.32
N ARG A 103 23.43 20.02 -1.82
CA ARG A 103 24.63 20.55 -1.12
C ARG A 103 24.57 22.06 -0.98
N ASP A 104 24.27 22.78 -2.07
CA ASP A 104 24.10 24.23 -2.05
C ASP A 104 23.00 24.66 -1.08
N LEU A 105 21.90 23.88 -1.00
CA LEU A 105 20.83 24.09 -0.04
C LEU A 105 21.30 23.87 1.40
N ALA A 106 22.07 22.80 1.68
CA ALA A 106 22.63 22.52 3.00
C ALA A 106 23.60 23.62 3.45
N ASP A 107 24.45 24.10 2.52
CA ASP A 107 25.41 25.18 2.76
C ASP A 107 24.69 26.50 3.10
N ARG A 108 23.65 26.87 2.35
CA ARG A 108 22.81 28.05 2.64
C ARG A 108 22.13 27.97 4.00
N LEU A 109 21.73 26.78 4.41
CA LEU A 109 21.07 26.54 5.70
C LEU A 109 22.08 26.42 6.85
N GLY A 110 23.38 26.30 6.57
CA GLY A 110 24.43 26.10 7.57
C GLY A 110 24.31 24.76 8.30
N VAL A 111 23.94 23.70 7.59
CA VAL A 111 23.73 22.34 8.12
C VAL A 111 24.56 21.31 7.36
N PRO A 112 24.92 20.16 7.96
CA PRO A 112 25.66 19.13 7.25
C PRO A 112 24.85 18.56 6.08
N ALA A 113 25.49 18.38 4.93
CA ALA A 113 24.85 17.77 3.78
C ALA A 113 24.39 16.32 4.08
N PRO A 114 23.24 15.87 3.54
CA PRO A 114 22.83 14.47 3.57
C PRO A 114 23.90 13.53 2.98
N SER A 115 23.96 12.29 3.45
CA SER A 115 24.99 11.33 3.02
C SER A 115 24.71 10.72 1.64
N ALA A 116 23.44 10.56 1.29
CA ALA A 116 22.98 10.05 0.00
C ALA A 116 21.54 10.51 -0.27
N ILE A 117 21.07 10.29 -1.50
CA ILE A 117 19.70 10.55 -1.93
C ILE A 117 19.05 9.22 -2.34
N ALA A 118 17.80 9.02 -1.94
CA ALA A 118 16.99 7.88 -2.38
C ALA A 118 15.57 8.35 -2.71
N LEU A 119 14.86 7.60 -3.56
CA LEU A 119 13.49 7.89 -3.95
C LEU A 119 12.51 6.88 -3.38
N THR A 120 11.33 7.37 -3.02
CA THR A 120 10.17 6.55 -2.65
C THR A 120 9.01 6.83 -3.61
N PRO A 121 8.16 5.84 -3.96
CA PRO A 121 6.95 6.06 -4.75
C PRO A 121 5.81 6.66 -3.92
N ASP A 122 6.11 7.67 -3.10
CA ASP A 122 5.15 8.39 -2.25
C ASP A 122 5.26 9.90 -2.50
N CYS A 123 4.21 10.65 -2.18
CA CYS A 123 4.21 12.11 -2.23
C CYS A 123 4.72 12.73 -0.91
N ASP A 124 5.86 12.26 -0.39
CA ASP A 124 6.46 12.73 0.85
C ASP A 124 7.99 12.76 0.78
N SER A 125 8.64 13.53 1.65
CA SER A 125 10.12 13.58 1.73
C SER A 125 10.59 13.71 3.17
N TRP A 126 11.62 12.95 3.54
CA TRP A 126 12.12 12.90 4.90
C TRP A 126 13.60 12.55 4.97
N LEU A 127 14.16 12.57 6.18
CA LEU A 127 15.52 12.11 6.46
C LEU A 127 15.47 10.72 7.08
N GLU A 128 16.09 9.74 6.41
CA GLU A 128 16.18 8.37 6.90
C GLU A 128 17.54 8.12 7.56
N ASP A 129 17.52 7.70 8.83
CA ASP A 129 18.75 7.34 9.54
C ASP A 129 19.14 5.89 9.23
N ARG A 130 20.09 5.72 8.30
CA ARG A 130 20.64 4.42 7.91
C ARG A 130 21.87 4.02 8.74
N THR A 131 22.21 4.75 9.80
CA THR A 131 23.44 4.55 10.57
C THR A 131 23.30 3.51 11.69
N HIS A 132 22.12 2.89 11.84
CA HIS A 132 21.90 1.92 12.92
C HIS A 132 22.90 0.75 12.80
N PRO A 133 23.60 0.35 13.88
CA PRO A 133 24.64 -0.67 13.84
C PRO A 133 24.20 -2.01 13.25
N ALA A 134 22.91 -2.34 13.34
CA ALA A 134 22.35 -3.56 12.78
C ALA A 134 22.31 -3.61 11.24
N HIS A 135 22.43 -2.46 10.56
CA HIS A 135 22.54 -2.34 9.09
C HIS A 135 23.98 -2.16 8.61
N GLY A 136 24.95 -1.95 9.51
CA GLY A 136 26.36 -1.90 9.14
C GLY A 136 26.84 -3.29 8.73
N SER A 137 27.51 -3.39 7.58
CA SER A 137 28.37 -4.54 7.31
C SER A 137 29.42 -4.64 8.42
N PRO A 138 29.79 -5.85 8.90
CA PRO A 138 30.92 -5.99 9.79
C PRO A 138 32.15 -5.34 9.12
N PRO A 139 32.99 -4.59 9.86
CA PRO A 139 34.23 -4.08 9.28
C PRO A 139 34.99 -5.27 8.68
N PRO A 140 35.62 -5.11 7.50
CA PRO A 140 36.47 -6.16 6.97
C PRO A 140 37.47 -6.53 8.07
N ALA A 141 37.56 -7.83 8.37
CA ALA A 141 38.54 -8.34 9.31
C ALA A 141 39.92 -7.95 8.78
N GLY A 142 40.48 -6.86 9.32
CA GLY A 142 41.83 -6.44 9.02
C GLY A 142 42.74 -7.60 9.41
N GLY A 143 43.42 -8.16 8.41
CA GLY A 143 44.35 -9.26 8.57
C GLY A 143 45.35 -8.96 9.68
N HIS A 144 45.67 -10.00 10.43
CA HIS A 144 46.72 -10.00 11.43
C HIS A 144 48.01 -9.38 10.86
N GLY A 145 48.46 -8.31 11.50
CA GLY A 145 49.76 -7.71 11.29
C GLY A 145 50.14 -7.04 12.60
N ASP A 146 50.93 -7.75 13.41
CA ASP A 146 51.58 -7.24 14.61
C ASP A 146 52.30 -5.92 14.36
N THR A 147 52.09 -4.95 15.24
CA THR A 147 53.18 -4.24 15.94
C THR A 147 52.59 -3.21 16.90
N ALA A 148 53.09 -3.24 18.13
CA ALA A 148 52.72 -2.38 19.23
C ALA A 148 52.89 -0.89 18.90
N GLY A 149 51.88 -0.09 19.25
CA GLY A 149 51.92 1.37 19.17
C GLY A 149 50.78 1.97 20.00
N ALA A 150 51.14 2.49 21.17
CA ALA A 150 50.25 3.10 22.14
C ALA A 150 49.37 4.22 21.56
N GLY A 151 48.12 4.30 22.04
CA GLY A 151 47.38 5.57 22.08
C GLY A 151 46.68 6.02 20.78
N ARG A 152 46.01 5.15 20.04
CA ARG A 152 44.93 5.60 19.14
C ARG A 152 43.61 5.57 19.89
N HIS A 153 43.24 6.72 20.45
CA HIS A 153 41.85 7.03 20.80
C HIS A 153 40.93 6.56 19.66
N PRO A 154 39.81 5.87 19.95
CA PRO A 154 38.90 5.42 18.90
C PRO A 154 38.44 6.68 18.19
N ARG A 155 38.87 6.84 16.92
CA ARG A 155 38.42 7.92 16.04
C ARG A 155 36.92 8.05 16.25
N HIS A 156 36.47 9.20 16.73
CA HIS A 156 35.06 9.56 16.75
C HIS A 156 34.48 9.10 15.42
N ARG A 157 33.63 8.05 15.44
CA ARG A 157 32.82 7.70 14.28
C ARG A 157 32.11 8.99 13.92
N ALA A 158 32.53 9.64 12.85
CA ALA A 158 31.79 10.76 12.29
C ALA A 158 30.35 10.26 12.18
N VAL A 159 29.44 10.93 12.87
CA VAL A 159 28.02 10.58 12.84
C VAL A 159 27.63 10.71 11.38
N ALA A 160 27.48 9.59 10.68
CA ALA A 160 27.17 9.61 9.26
C ALA A 160 25.84 10.34 9.10
N ALA A 161 25.79 11.30 8.17
CA ALA A 161 24.61 12.10 7.93
C ALA A 161 23.45 11.18 7.48
N PRO A 162 22.18 11.54 7.79
CA PRO A 162 21.04 10.77 7.31
C PRO A 162 20.95 10.81 5.77
N VAL A 163 20.24 9.85 5.21
CA VAL A 163 19.91 9.79 3.77
C VAL A 163 18.67 10.66 3.52
N LEU A 164 18.71 11.50 2.49
CA LEU A 164 17.55 12.25 2.05
C LEU A 164 16.67 11.36 1.19
N VAL A 165 15.45 11.07 1.65
CA VAL A 165 14.44 10.36 0.87
C VAL A 165 13.49 11.37 0.24
N ILE A 166 13.36 11.33 -1.08
CA ILE A 166 12.52 12.23 -1.86
C ILE A 166 11.38 11.44 -2.49
N GLY A 167 10.18 12.01 -2.43
CA GLY A 167 9.02 11.48 -3.13
C GLY A 167 9.22 11.61 -4.63
N SER A 168 9.24 10.50 -5.36
CA SER A 168 9.47 10.54 -6.81
C SER A 168 8.47 11.40 -7.57
N PRO A 169 7.16 11.49 -7.21
CA PRO A 169 6.23 12.34 -7.93
C PRO A 169 6.64 13.82 -7.89
N PHE A 170 7.35 14.27 -6.84
CA PHE A 170 7.85 15.63 -6.74
C PHE A 170 8.90 15.95 -7.81
N LEU A 171 9.77 15.00 -8.16
CA LEU A 171 10.77 15.21 -9.20
C LEU A 171 10.10 15.46 -10.56
N TRP A 172 9.04 14.73 -10.88
CA TRP A 172 8.34 14.87 -12.16
C TRP A 172 7.39 16.06 -12.22
N TRP A 173 6.72 16.39 -11.11
CA TRP A 173 5.71 17.44 -11.10
C TRP A 173 6.26 18.83 -10.80
N MET A 174 7.25 18.93 -9.91
CA MET A 174 7.72 20.21 -9.40
C MET A 174 8.83 20.80 -10.27
N ARG A 175 8.90 22.14 -10.28
CA ARG A 175 10.04 22.86 -10.85
C ARG A 175 11.21 22.85 -9.88
N VAL A 176 12.42 23.02 -10.38
CA VAL A 176 13.65 22.99 -9.56
C VAL A 176 13.55 23.94 -8.35
N GLY A 177 13.00 25.15 -8.54
CA GLY A 177 12.78 26.11 -7.46
C GLY A 177 11.76 25.65 -6.42
N GLU A 178 10.66 25.04 -6.85
CA GLU A 178 9.61 24.51 -5.98
C GLU A 178 10.10 23.30 -5.18
N LEU A 179 10.79 22.35 -5.84
CA LEU A 179 11.37 21.18 -5.18
C LEU A 179 12.36 21.62 -4.10
N ARG A 180 13.25 22.57 -4.43
CA ARG A 180 14.21 23.13 -3.46
C ARG A 180 13.51 23.75 -2.25
N ALA A 181 12.40 24.46 -2.46
CA ALA A 181 11.59 25.03 -1.38
C ALA A 181 10.92 23.95 -0.50
N VAL A 182 10.45 22.84 -1.09
CA VAL A 182 9.91 21.68 -0.32
C VAL A 182 10.99 20.96 0.46
N LEU A 183 12.17 20.78 -0.13
CA LEU A 183 13.28 20.08 0.50
C LEU A 183 14.00 20.92 1.57
N ALA A 184 13.91 22.25 1.53
CA ALA A 184 14.56 23.15 2.50
C ALA A 184 14.30 22.77 3.98
N PRO A 185 13.05 22.60 4.45
CA PRO A 185 12.79 22.15 5.82
C PRO A 185 13.30 20.74 6.11
N VAL A 186 13.31 19.83 5.12
CA VAL A 186 13.81 18.47 5.30
C VAL A 186 15.33 18.47 5.47
N VAL A 187 16.05 19.15 4.57
CA VAL A 187 17.50 19.31 4.61
C VAL A 187 17.93 20.07 5.86
N ALA A 188 17.20 21.10 6.29
CA ALA A 188 17.45 21.79 7.56
C ALA A 188 17.40 20.84 8.78
N GLY A 189 16.67 19.74 8.68
CA GLY A 189 16.58 18.68 9.70
C GLY A 189 17.88 17.87 9.89
N THR A 190 18.84 17.96 8.96
CA THR A 190 20.16 17.31 9.09
C THR A 190 20.95 17.88 10.27
N GLY A 191 20.82 19.18 10.55
CA GLY A 191 21.47 19.85 11.69
C GLY A 191 21.09 19.21 13.04
N PRO A 192 19.80 19.19 13.42
CA PRO A 192 19.36 18.46 14.62
C PRO A 192 19.69 16.97 14.59
N SER A 193 19.67 16.33 13.42
CA SER A 193 20.00 14.90 13.27
C SER A 193 21.47 14.59 13.54
N ALA A 194 22.37 15.55 13.29
CA ALA A 194 23.79 15.44 13.62
C ALA A 194 24.07 15.61 15.13
N HIS A 195 23.11 16.10 15.92
CA HIS A 195 23.31 16.28 17.35
C HIS A 195 23.38 14.92 18.07
N PRO A 196 24.45 14.62 18.82
CA PRO A 196 24.69 13.28 19.36
C PRO A 196 23.57 12.79 20.29
N ASP A 197 23.04 13.67 21.14
CA ASP A 197 21.94 13.34 22.06
C ASP A 197 20.64 12.97 21.32
N ILE A 198 20.29 13.71 20.26
CA ILE A 198 19.08 13.47 19.45
C ILE A 198 19.24 12.15 18.68
N ALA A 199 20.40 11.96 18.03
CA ALA A 199 20.71 10.73 17.31
C ALA A 199 20.71 9.50 18.24
N ALA A 200 21.26 9.63 19.46
CA ALA A 200 21.25 8.55 20.45
C ALA A 200 19.83 8.23 20.94
N ALA A 201 18.99 9.24 21.17
CA ALA A 201 17.60 9.05 21.55
C ALA A 201 16.80 8.35 20.44
N ARG A 202 16.93 8.78 19.18
CA ARG A 202 16.30 8.14 18.01
C ARG A 202 16.72 6.69 17.84
N ARG A 203 18.02 6.39 17.89
CA ARG A 203 18.53 5.01 17.82
C ARG A 203 17.97 4.13 18.93
N PHE A 204 17.86 4.66 20.15
CA PHE A 204 17.27 3.92 21.27
C PHE A 204 15.79 3.62 21.04
N VAL A 205 14.98 4.61 20.61
CA VAL A 205 13.55 4.41 20.33
C VAL A 205 13.34 3.45 19.16
N ARG A 206 14.07 3.61 18.06
CA ARG A 206 14.03 2.70 16.90
C ARG A 206 14.46 1.27 17.26
N GLY A 207 15.49 1.12 18.10
CA GLY A 207 15.93 -0.18 18.59
C GLY A 207 14.92 -0.85 19.52
N LEU A 208 14.21 -0.08 20.35
CA LEU A 208 13.10 -0.60 21.17
C LEU A 208 11.94 -1.09 20.30
N ASP A 209 11.55 -0.31 19.29
CA ASP A 209 10.50 -0.67 18.34
C ASP A 209 10.87 -1.95 17.55
N ALA A 210 12.09 -2.01 17.03
CA ALA A 210 12.64 -3.20 16.38
C ALA A 210 12.67 -4.42 17.32
N ALA A 211 13.03 -4.23 18.60
CA ALA A 211 13.01 -5.29 19.60
C ALA A 211 11.58 -5.82 19.83
N VAL A 212 10.57 -4.94 19.86
CA VAL A 212 9.16 -5.36 19.95
C VAL A 212 8.79 -6.23 18.76
N ALA A 213 9.12 -5.81 17.53
CA ALA A 213 8.86 -6.58 16.32
C ALA A 213 9.51 -7.98 16.36
N VAL A 214 10.80 -8.06 16.69
CA VAL A 214 11.53 -9.34 16.81
C VAL A 214 10.91 -10.24 17.88
N THR A 215 10.42 -9.68 18.99
CA THR A 215 9.77 -10.47 20.06
C THR A 215 8.34 -10.92 19.73
N SER A 216 7.70 -10.31 18.73
CA SER A 216 6.38 -10.73 18.25
C SER A 216 6.42 -11.82 17.17
N GLU A 217 7.59 -12.12 16.59
CA GLU A 217 7.71 -13.22 15.62
C GLU A 217 7.45 -14.58 16.26
N HIS A 218 6.65 -15.41 15.58
CA HIS A 218 6.36 -16.77 16.02
C HIS A 218 7.58 -17.68 15.85
N ARG A 219 8.36 -17.87 16.92
CA ARG A 219 9.47 -18.84 16.96
C ARG A 219 9.07 -20.15 17.65
N ARG A 220 9.68 -21.26 17.20
CA ARG A 220 9.39 -22.63 17.64
C ARG A 220 9.94 -22.88 19.06
N GLY A 221 9.07 -23.24 20.00
CA GLY A 221 9.41 -23.75 21.35
C GLY A 221 8.81 -22.93 22.52
N PRO A 222 8.27 -23.58 23.57
CA PRO A 222 7.56 -22.90 24.67
C PRO A 222 8.47 -22.05 25.56
N VAL A 223 9.71 -22.50 25.80
CA VAL A 223 10.70 -21.76 26.62
C VAL A 223 11.13 -20.46 25.94
N PHE A 224 11.41 -20.53 24.63
CA PHE A 224 11.78 -19.37 23.83
C PHE A 224 10.65 -18.33 23.80
N ARG A 225 9.39 -18.80 23.71
CA ARG A 225 8.21 -17.94 23.77
C ARG A 225 8.10 -17.19 25.10
N ALA A 226 8.32 -17.86 26.23
CA ALA A 226 8.26 -17.23 27.55
C ALA A 226 9.35 -16.16 27.74
N VAL A 227 10.59 -16.47 27.35
CA VAL A 227 11.72 -15.53 27.41
C VAL A 227 11.44 -14.30 26.55
N PHE A 228 11.06 -14.49 25.28
CA PHE A 228 10.77 -13.38 24.36
C PHE A 228 9.53 -12.58 24.76
N ALA A 229 8.53 -13.20 25.39
CA ALA A 229 7.39 -12.48 25.96
C ALA A 229 7.81 -11.51 27.07
N GLY A 230 8.72 -11.94 27.96
CA GLY A 230 9.29 -11.07 29.01
C GLY A 230 10.12 -9.92 28.42
N LEU A 231 11.03 -10.23 27.49
CA LEU A 231 11.82 -9.23 26.76
C LEU A 231 10.93 -8.21 26.03
N GLY A 232 9.93 -8.69 25.29
CA GLY A 232 8.98 -7.86 24.56
C GLY A 232 8.07 -7.03 25.47
N TRP A 233 7.75 -7.52 26.67
CA TRP A 233 7.05 -6.73 27.69
C TRP A 233 7.90 -5.56 28.17
N VAL A 234 9.17 -5.79 28.53
CA VAL A 234 10.09 -4.72 28.96
C VAL A 234 10.29 -3.69 27.84
N ALA A 235 10.53 -4.15 26.60
CA ALA A 235 10.69 -3.26 25.45
C ALA A 235 9.43 -2.40 25.22
N ARG A 236 8.23 -2.98 25.29
CA ARG A 236 6.95 -2.25 25.18
C ARG A 236 6.75 -1.22 26.29
N VAL A 237 7.09 -1.56 27.54
CA VAL A 237 6.99 -0.63 28.67
C VAL A 237 7.92 0.57 28.45
N LEU A 238 9.19 0.33 28.11
CA LEU A 238 10.16 1.38 27.83
C LEU A 238 9.73 2.25 26.64
N LEU A 239 9.24 1.62 25.56
CA LEU A 239 8.75 2.33 24.38
C LEU A 239 7.55 3.22 24.69
N ARG A 240 6.57 2.71 25.46
CA ARG A 240 5.40 3.48 25.93
C ARG A 240 5.83 4.68 26.78
N SER A 241 6.78 4.49 27.69
CA SER A 241 7.31 5.57 28.53
C SER A 241 8.10 6.62 27.73
N CYS A 242 8.74 6.22 26.61
CA CYS A 242 9.47 7.15 25.74
C CYS A 242 8.57 7.91 24.75
N ARG A 243 7.39 7.37 24.38
CA ARG A 243 6.54 7.87 23.29
C ARG A 243 6.23 9.37 23.37
N GLY A 244 5.86 9.87 24.56
CA GLY A 244 5.54 11.28 24.75
C GLY A 244 6.74 12.19 24.47
N HIS A 245 7.89 11.88 25.08
CA HIS A 245 9.12 12.66 24.89
C HIS A 245 9.69 12.53 23.47
N ALA A 246 9.59 11.36 22.85
CA ALA A 246 10.01 11.15 21.46
C ALA A 246 9.15 11.98 20.51
N ALA A 247 7.81 11.96 20.65
CA ALA A 247 6.92 12.76 19.82
C ALA A 247 7.15 14.27 19.98
N GLU A 248 7.36 14.75 21.21
CA GLU A 248 7.71 16.15 21.44
C GLU A 248 9.09 16.51 20.89
N MET A 249 10.08 15.62 21.02
CA MET A 249 11.41 15.81 20.43
C MET A 249 11.30 15.99 18.92
N GLU A 250 10.61 15.09 18.21
CA GLU A 250 10.44 15.17 16.75
C GLU A 250 9.67 16.43 16.33
N ARG A 251 8.60 16.81 17.05
CA ARG A 251 7.89 18.08 16.79
C ARG A 251 8.80 19.30 16.94
N ARG A 252 9.66 19.34 17.95
CA ARG A 252 10.61 20.44 18.17
C ARG A 252 11.73 20.46 17.12
N VAL A 253 12.20 19.28 16.68
CA VAL A 253 13.14 19.17 15.56
C VAL A 253 12.52 19.71 14.27
N ALA A 254 11.30 19.29 13.96
CA ALA A 254 10.57 19.75 12.79
C ALA A 254 10.33 21.28 12.83
N ALA A 255 9.93 21.83 13.98
CA ALA A 255 9.78 23.28 14.15
C ALA A 255 11.10 24.03 13.94
N ALA A 256 12.20 23.55 14.54
CA ALA A 256 13.53 24.14 14.38
C ALA A 256 14.02 24.10 12.92
N ALA A 257 13.74 23.02 12.21
CA ALA A 257 14.07 22.85 10.81
C ALA A 257 13.22 23.75 9.92
N ALA A 258 11.91 23.85 10.18
CA ALA A 258 10.99 24.73 9.47
C ALA A 258 11.33 26.22 9.64
N GLU A 259 11.68 26.66 10.86
CA GLU A 259 12.16 28.02 11.16
C GLU A 259 13.45 28.33 10.41
N ARG A 260 14.44 27.42 10.44
CA ARG A 260 15.70 27.60 9.71
C ARG A 260 15.49 27.69 8.19
N ALA A 261 14.56 26.92 7.66
CA ALA A 261 14.21 26.94 6.24
C ALA A 261 13.43 28.19 5.81
N GLN A 262 12.87 29.01 6.72
CA GLN A 262 12.19 30.27 6.33
C GLN A 262 13.14 31.26 5.64
N ALA A 263 14.45 31.17 5.90
CA ALA A 263 15.45 32.01 5.25
C ALA A 263 15.68 31.65 3.76
N VAL A 264 15.11 30.53 3.28
CA VAL A 264 15.33 30.01 1.93
C VAL A 264 14.00 29.96 1.17
N ASP A 265 13.90 30.79 0.13
CA ASP A 265 12.79 30.84 -0.85
C ASP A 265 11.38 30.85 -0.26
N TYR A 266 11.18 31.69 0.75
CA TYR A 266 9.90 31.81 1.43
C TYR A 266 8.70 32.01 0.47
N GLY A 267 8.86 32.82 -0.58
CA GLY A 267 7.82 33.04 -1.59
C GLY A 267 7.47 31.79 -2.42
N LEU A 268 8.45 30.97 -2.78
CA LEU A 268 8.21 29.72 -3.52
C LEU A 268 7.62 28.63 -2.63
N ARG A 269 7.80 28.72 -1.31
CA ARG A 269 7.31 27.70 -0.37
C ARG A 269 5.79 27.60 -0.37
N ILE A 270 5.07 28.72 -0.45
CA ILE A 270 3.59 28.73 -0.47
C ILE A 270 3.09 28.00 -1.72
N VAL A 271 3.59 28.42 -2.90
CA VAL A 271 3.27 27.80 -4.18
C VAL A 271 3.61 26.30 -4.16
N ALA A 272 4.78 25.95 -3.63
CA ALA A 272 5.22 24.58 -3.56
C ALA A 272 4.34 23.69 -2.67
N GLN A 273 3.77 24.23 -1.56
CA GLN A 273 2.83 23.46 -0.73
C GLN A 273 1.50 23.18 -1.46
N GLU A 274 0.99 24.12 -2.25
CA GLU A 274 -0.18 23.87 -3.10
C GLU A 274 0.12 22.77 -4.14
N GLN A 275 1.33 22.78 -4.71
CA GLN A 275 1.75 21.73 -5.65
C GLN A 275 1.89 20.36 -5.00
N VAL A 276 2.22 20.27 -3.70
CA VAL A 276 2.24 18.99 -2.97
C VAL A 276 0.83 18.40 -2.87
N GLY A 277 -0.17 19.23 -2.55
CA GLY A 277 -1.57 18.79 -2.48
C GLY A 277 -2.09 18.28 -3.84
N LEU A 278 -1.76 18.98 -4.92
CA LEU A 278 -2.06 18.53 -6.27
C LEU A 278 -1.34 17.23 -6.61
N ALA A 279 -0.03 17.13 -6.33
CA ALA A 279 0.74 15.92 -6.56
C ALA A 279 0.12 14.70 -5.86
N TYR A 280 -0.34 14.85 -4.62
CA TYR A 280 -1.03 13.79 -3.88
C TYR A 280 -2.33 13.35 -4.57
N ALA A 281 -3.18 14.30 -4.96
CA ALA A 281 -4.44 14.00 -5.63
C ALA A 281 -4.24 13.33 -7.00
N GLY A 282 -3.25 13.78 -7.77
CA GLY A 282 -2.89 13.17 -9.05
C GLY A 282 -2.29 11.78 -8.89
N TRP A 283 -1.41 11.59 -7.90
CA TRP A 283 -0.79 10.30 -7.60
C TRP A 283 -1.83 9.26 -7.20
N ASP A 284 -2.73 9.59 -6.26
CA ASP A 284 -3.77 8.68 -5.80
C ASP A 284 -4.69 8.23 -6.94
N ARG A 285 -5.15 9.18 -7.77
CA ARG A 285 -5.96 8.86 -8.97
C ARG A 285 -5.19 8.00 -9.96
N LEU A 286 -3.93 8.31 -10.22
CA LEU A 286 -3.10 7.52 -11.11
C LEU A 286 -2.94 6.08 -10.60
N LEU A 287 -2.65 5.91 -9.31
CA LEU A 287 -2.51 4.59 -8.69
C LEU A 287 -3.81 3.78 -8.78
N THR A 288 -4.94 4.40 -8.44
CA THR A 288 -6.23 3.72 -8.33
C THR A 288 -6.94 3.50 -9.66
N ARG A 289 -6.87 4.45 -10.59
CA ARG A 289 -7.60 4.43 -11.88
C ARG A 289 -6.77 3.88 -13.04
N VAL A 290 -5.45 3.94 -12.96
CA VAL A 290 -4.56 3.59 -14.08
C VAL A 290 -3.58 2.48 -13.70
N ALA A 291 -2.77 2.64 -12.64
CA ALA A 291 -1.75 1.64 -12.32
C ALA A 291 -2.37 0.31 -11.85
N LEU A 292 -3.39 0.36 -10.99
CA LEU A 292 -4.02 -0.82 -10.42
C LEU A 292 -4.65 -1.77 -11.47
N PRO A 293 -5.38 -1.30 -12.49
CA PRO A 293 -5.79 -2.15 -13.61
C PRO A 293 -4.63 -2.90 -14.26
N ALA A 294 -3.53 -2.21 -14.59
CA ALA A 294 -2.36 -2.84 -15.20
C ALA A 294 -1.76 -3.92 -14.28
N TRP A 295 -1.59 -3.60 -13.00
CA TRP A 295 -1.01 -4.52 -12.02
C TRP A 295 -1.81 -5.81 -11.88
N ARG A 296 -3.15 -5.72 -11.83
CA ARG A 296 -4.04 -6.88 -11.80
C ARG A 296 -3.90 -7.79 -13.03
N MET A 297 -3.41 -7.28 -14.15
CA MET A 297 -3.17 -8.02 -15.40
C MET A 297 -1.73 -8.53 -15.55
N GLY A 298 -0.89 -8.45 -14.52
CA GLY A 298 0.51 -8.86 -14.62
C GLY A 298 1.35 -7.86 -15.43
N ARG A 299 0.90 -6.61 -15.55
CA ARG A 299 1.55 -5.54 -16.29
C ARG A 299 1.87 -4.39 -15.34
N TRP A 300 2.84 -3.56 -15.68
CA TRP A 300 3.13 -2.36 -14.87
C TRP A 300 3.61 -1.19 -15.74
N PRO A 301 3.10 0.04 -15.51
CA PRO A 301 3.52 1.19 -16.31
C PRO A 301 4.99 1.51 -16.09
N SER A 302 5.82 1.44 -17.13
CA SER A 302 7.27 1.67 -17.02
C SER A 302 7.67 3.12 -16.70
N ARG A 303 6.73 4.05 -16.86
CA ARG A 303 6.91 5.49 -16.72
C ARG A 303 5.84 6.09 -15.80
N LEU A 304 5.71 5.55 -14.59
CA LEU A 304 4.62 5.86 -13.68
C LEU A 304 4.62 7.35 -13.26
N ASN A 305 5.77 7.90 -12.88
CA ASN A 305 5.88 9.31 -12.50
C ASN A 305 5.62 10.26 -13.69
N ALA A 306 5.99 9.88 -14.91
CA ALA A 306 5.59 10.64 -16.10
C ALA A 306 4.06 10.69 -16.28
N GLY A 307 3.36 9.62 -15.89
CA GLY A 307 1.90 9.56 -15.87
C GLY A 307 1.27 10.57 -14.92
N VAL A 308 1.94 10.92 -13.82
CA VAL A 308 1.47 11.96 -12.88
C VAL A 308 1.39 13.31 -13.55
N VAL A 309 2.41 13.66 -14.35
CA VAL A 309 2.43 14.93 -15.08
C VAL A 309 1.27 14.99 -16.06
N ALA A 310 1.00 13.89 -16.76
CA ALA A 310 -0.11 13.81 -17.70
C ALA A 310 -1.47 13.93 -16.99
N ALA A 311 -1.64 13.25 -15.85
CA ALA A 311 -2.84 13.34 -15.01
C ALA A 311 -3.08 14.74 -14.47
N LEU A 312 -2.05 15.41 -13.94
CA LEU A 312 -2.19 16.74 -13.38
C LEU A 312 -2.36 17.82 -14.45
N THR A 313 -1.78 17.62 -15.64
CA THR A 313 -2.04 18.49 -16.80
C THR A 313 -3.49 18.36 -17.26
N GLU A 314 -4.04 17.15 -17.27
CA GLU A 314 -5.46 16.91 -17.58
C GLU A 314 -6.38 17.51 -16.51
N LEU A 315 -6.05 17.34 -15.23
CA LEU A 315 -6.79 17.95 -14.11
C LEU A 315 -6.83 19.47 -14.21
N SER A 316 -5.67 20.09 -14.43
CA SER A 316 -5.57 21.54 -14.62
C SER A 316 -6.40 22.03 -15.81
N ARG A 317 -6.44 21.28 -16.92
CA ARG A 317 -7.25 21.63 -18.09
C ARG A 317 -8.75 21.59 -17.79
N ARG A 318 -9.22 20.62 -17.01
CA ARG A 318 -10.65 20.47 -16.65
C ARG A 318 -11.11 21.48 -15.63
N ASP A 319 -10.31 21.66 -14.57
CA ASP A 319 -10.65 22.53 -13.45
C ASP A 319 -10.27 23.99 -13.70
N ARG A 320 -9.69 24.31 -14.88
CA ARG A 320 -9.17 25.64 -15.25
C ARG A 320 -8.29 26.22 -14.13
N LEU A 321 -7.43 25.38 -13.54
CA LEU A 321 -6.58 25.77 -12.42
C LEU A 321 -5.64 26.91 -12.83
N ALA A 322 -5.99 28.13 -12.40
CA ALA A 322 -5.25 29.40 -12.35
C ALA A 322 -4.55 29.94 -13.61
N GLU A 323 -4.53 31.27 -13.73
CA GLU A 323 -3.64 32.01 -14.64
C GLU A 323 -2.16 31.65 -14.36
N GLY A 324 -1.36 31.36 -15.39
CA GLY A 324 0.08 31.08 -15.27
C GLY A 324 0.51 29.60 -15.26
N PHE A 325 -0.43 28.64 -15.40
CA PHE A 325 -0.10 27.20 -15.47
C PHE A 325 0.79 26.86 -16.68
N ALA A 326 0.47 27.41 -17.86
CA ALA A 326 1.24 27.17 -19.09
C ALA A 326 2.67 27.73 -19.00
N SER A 327 2.85 28.91 -18.38
CA SER A 327 4.18 29.48 -18.15
C SER A 327 4.99 28.64 -17.16
N ARG A 328 4.36 28.13 -16.09
CA ARG A 328 5.02 27.19 -15.15
C ARG A 328 5.46 25.90 -15.84
N LEU A 329 4.63 25.33 -16.72
CA LEU A 329 4.97 24.10 -17.44
C LEU A 329 6.23 24.24 -18.31
N GLY A 330 6.55 25.45 -18.77
CA GLY A 330 7.75 25.75 -19.55
C GLY A 330 9.04 25.88 -18.73
N GLU A 331 8.96 25.96 -17.39
CA GLU A 331 10.14 25.98 -16.52
C GLU A 331 10.79 24.58 -16.41
N ARG A 332 12.10 24.52 -16.14
CA ARG A 332 12.83 23.24 -15.99
C ARG A 332 12.20 22.38 -14.88
N PRO A 333 11.65 21.19 -15.19
CA PRO A 333 11.18 20.24 -14.18
C PRO A 333 12.35 19.68 -13.37
N ALA A 334 12.08 19.23 -12.15
CA ALA A 334 13.14 18.74 -11.28
C ALA A 334 13.70 17.36 -11.69
N CYS A 335 12.98 16.59 -12.51
CA CYS A 335 13.46 15.32 -13.05
C CYS A 335 14.61 15.51 -14.05
N ASP A 336 14.77 16.70 -14.62
CA ASP A 336 15.93 17.08 -15.45
C ASP A 336 17.22 17.23 -14.62
N LEU A 337 17.15 17.11 -13.29
CA LEU A 337 18.34 17.01 -12.42
C LEU A 337 18.94 15.58 -12.39
N LEU A 338 18.26 14.62 -13.04
CA LEU A 338 18.71 13.24 -13.24
C LEU A 338 19.27 13.11 -14.65
N GLU A 339 20.35 12.33 -14.82
CA GLU A 339 20.93 12.04 -16.15
C GLU A 339 19.98 11.14 -16.97
N GLU A 340 19.41 10.13 -16.31
CA GLU A 340 18.49 9.17 -16.92
C GLU A 340 17.18 9.09 -16.13
N PRO A 341 16.31 10.11 -16.19
CA PRO A 341 15.07 10.13 -15.43
C PRO A 341 14.20 8.90 -15.72
N GLY A 342 14.26 8.40 -16.95
CA GLY A 342 13.50 7.23 -17.36
C GLY A 342 13.84 5.93 -16.61
N THR A 343 15.12 5.63 -16.38
CA THR A 343 15.54 4.40 -15.70
C THR A 343 15.18 4.46 -14.23
N VAL A 344 15.29 5.65 -13.63
CA VAL A 344 14.84 5.94 -12.27
C VAL A 344 13.33 5.77 -12.12
N ASP A 345 12.51 6.34 -13.02
CA ASP A 345 11.05 6.17 -13.02
C ASP A 345 10.64 4.70 -13.08
N GLN A 346 11.35 3.95 -13.92
CA GLN A 346 11.09 2.53 -14.11
C GLN A 346 11.38 1.72 -12.84
N ALA A 347 12.50 1.98 -12.16
CA ALA A 347 12.82 1.36 -10.88
C ALA A 347 11.80 1.72 -9.80
N THR A 348 11.39 2.99 -9.76
CA THR A 348 10.38 3.47 -8.80
C THR A 348 8.99 2.90 -9.07
N SER A 349 8.61 2.70 -10.33
CA SER A 349 7.33 2.07 -10.69
C SER A 349 7.25 0.60 -10.25
N LEU A 350 8.34 -0.15 -10.40
CA LEU A 350 8.44 -1.52 -9.86
C LEU A 350 8.30 -1.53 -8.34
N LEU A 351 8.97 -0.58 -7.67
CA LEU A 351 8.86 -0.43 -6.23
C LEU A 351 7.43 -0.05 -5.80
N ALA A 352 6.75 0.84 -6.54
CA ALA A 352 5.36 1.19 -6.32
C ALA A 352 4.45 -0.04 -6.42
N ALA A 353 4.62 -0.85 -7.47
CA ALA A 353 3.84 -2.09 -7.63
C ALA A 353 4.08 -3.08 -6.49
N ARG A 354 5.33 -3.20 -6.01
CA ARG A 354 5.64 -4.06 -4.85
C ARG A 354 4.97 -3.55 -3.58
N LEU A 355 5.07 -2.25 -3.29
CA LEU A 355 4.53 -1.66 -2.06
C LEU A 355 3.00 -1.64 -2.03
N PHE A 356 2.37 -1.25 -3.15
CA PHE A 356 0.93 -0.99 -3.20
C PHE A 356 0.09 -2.16 -3.74
N HIS A 357 0.69 -3.10 -4.48
CA HIS A 357 0.00 -4.25 -5.04
C HIS A 357 0.56 -5.60 -4.57
N GLY A 358 1.77 -5.65 -4.00
CA GLY A 358 2.46 -6.91 -3.73
C GLY A 358 3.04 -7.55 -5.00
N GLY A 359 3.31 -6.74 -6.04
CA GLY A 359 3.96 -7.19 -7.26
C GLY A 359 5.39 -7.69 -7.01
N PRO A 360 5.97 -8.48 -7.95
CA PRO A 360 7.32 -9.03 -7.79
C PRO A 360 8.39 -7.92 -7.77
N ALA A 361 9.50 -8.19 -7.10
CA ALA A 361 10.60 -7.23 -6.95
C ALA A 361 11.34 -6.90 -8.26
N GLY A 362 11.15 -7.70 -9.31
CA GLY A 362 11.81 -7.54 -10.61
C GLY A 362 10.91 -7.95 -11.77
N ARG A 363 11.39 -7.71 -12.98
CA ARG A 363 10.69 -8.12 -14.21
C ARG A 363 10.63 -9.63 -14.33
N GLY A 364 9.58 -10.13 -14.99
CA GLY A 364 9.41 -11.56 -15.25
C GLY A 364 8.53 -11.80 -16.48
N PRO A 365 8.41 -13.06 -16.96
CA PRO A 365 7.56 -13.40 -18.10
C PRO A 365 6.08 -13.03 -17.82
N ASP A 366 5.63 -13.24 -16.58
CA ASP A 366 4.28 -12.91 -16.12
C ASP A 366 4.16 -11.49 -15.52
N TRP A 367 5.25 -10.69 -15.60
CA TRP A 367 5.32 -9.33 -15.06
C TRP A 367 6.07 -8.39 -16.00
N SER A 368 5.35 -7.87 -17.00
CA SER A 368 5.93 -7.13 -18.13
C SER A 368 5.65 -5.61 -18.07
N PRO A 369 6.60 -4.78 -18.49
CA PRO A 369 6.40 -3.33 -18.56
C PRO A 369 5.39 -2.99 -19.65
N VAL A 370 4.59 -1.95 -19.43
CA VAL A 370 3.76 -1.31 -20.45
C VAL A 370 4.18 0.14 -20.64
N HIS A 371 4.21 0.60 -21.89
CA HIS A 371 4.40 2.01 -22.23
C HIS A 371 3.05 2.69 -22.39
N TRP A 372 3.00 4.01 -22.18
CA TRP A 372 1.72 4.74 -22.22
C TRP A 372 1.03 4.73 -23.58
N GLY A 373 1.78 4.60 -24.68
CA GLY A 373 1.21 4.44 -26.02
C GLY A 373 0.47 3.11 -26.20
N ASP A 374 0.99 2.03 -25.60
CA ASP A 374 0.44 0.68 -25.72
C ASP A 374 -0.60 0.36 -24.64
N TYR A 375 -0.72 1.22 -23.61
CA TYR A 375 -1.59 1.01 -22.47
C TYR A 375 -3.07 0.75 -22.86
N PRO A 376 -3.70 1.50 -23.79
CA PRO A 376 -5.08 1.22 -24.17
C PRO A 376 -5.28 -0.19 -24.76
N GLU A 377 -4.34 -0.67 -25.56
CA GLU A 377 -4.46 -1.99 -26.21
C GLU A 377 -4.06 -3.12 -25.23
N GLU A 378 -2.94 -2.97 -24.51
CA GLU A 378 -2.43 -4.05 -23.65
C GLU A 378 -3.19 -4.19 -22.33
N VAL A 379 -3.78 -3.11 -21.83
CA VAL A 379 -4.43 -3.05 -20.51
C VAL A 379 -5.93 -2.84 -20.65
N VAL A 380 -6.37 -1.78 -21.33
CA VAL A 380 -7.81 -1.44 -21.35
C VAL A 380 -8.63 -2.46 -22.14
N ASP A 381 -8.25 -2.79 -23.37
CA ASP A 381 -8.94 -3.82 -24.17
C ASP A 381 -8.95 -5.16 -23.44
N ARG A 382 -7.77 -5.60 -22.97
CA ARG A 382 -7.64 -6.87 -22.25
C ARG A 382 -8.47 -6.93 -20.97
N LYS A 383 -8.56 -5.83 -20.22
CA LYS A 383 -9.43 -5.73 -19.03
C LYS A 383 -10.87 -5.98 -19.44
N TRP A 384 -11.37 -5.24 -20.42
CA TRP A 384 -12.77 -5.34 -20.81
C TRP A 384 -13.11 -6.72 -21.36
N ARG A 385 -12.24 -7.32 -22.19
CA ARG A 385 -12.48 -8.69 -22.68
C ARG A 385 -12.44 -9.72 -21.57
N THR A 386 -11.58 -9.57 -20.57
CA THR A 386 -11.51 -10.47 -19.40
C THR A 386 -12.77 -10.36 -18.54
N ASP A 387 -13.24 -9.13 -18.27
CA ASP A 387 -14.46 -8.89 -17.50
C ASP A 387 -15.71 -9.38 -18.27
N ALA A 388 -15.78 -9.15 -19.58
CA ALA A 388 -16.84 -9.69 -20.44
C ALA A 388 -16.85 -11.23 -20.48
N ALA A 389 -15.67 -11.85 -20.55
CA ALA A 389 -15.53 -13.32 -20.45
C ALA A 389 -16.00 -13.85 -19.11
N ARG A 390 -15.70 -13.16 -18.00
CA ARG A 390 -16.21 -13.52 -16.68
C ARG A 390 -17.73 -13.46 -16.64
N LEU A 391 -18.31 -12.38 -17.14
CA LEU A 391 -19.76 -12.19 -17.17
C LEU A 391 -20.45 -13.37 -17.88
N HIS A 392 -19.95 -13.75 -19.06
CA HIS A 392 -20.51 -14.89 -19.80
C HIS A 392 -20.31 -16.23 -19.10
N ARG A 393 -19.14 -16.49 -18.48
CA ARG A 393 -18.95 -17.72 -17.67
C ARG A 393 -19.95 -17.82 -16.52
N VAL A 394 -20.27 -16.70 -15.88
CA VAL A 394 -21.29 -16.65 -14.83
C VAL A 394 -22.69 -16.93 -15.41
N LEU A 395 -23.04 -16.32 -16.55
CA LEU A 395 -24.32 -16.59 -17.23
C LEU A 395 -24.45 -18.05 -17.70
N ASP A 396 -23.36 -18.67 -18.16
CA ASP A 396 -23.30 -20.08 -18.52
C ASP A 396 -23.57 -20.98 -17.30
N THR A 397 -23.00 -20.63 -16.15
CA THR A 397 -23.22 -21.34 -14.88
C THR A 397 -24.68 -21.21 -14.40
N LEU A 398 -25.34 -20.11 -14.72
CA LEU A 398 -26.77 -19.89 -14.43
C LEU A 398 -27.71 -20.60 -15.42
N GLY A 399 -27.18 -21.28 -16.45
CA GLY A 399 -27.97 -22.00 -17.44
C GLY A 399 -28.76 -21.10 -18.38
N VAL A 400 -28.33 -19.85 -18.57
CA VAL A 400 -29.00 -18.88 -19.46
C VAL A 400 -28.69 -19.22 -20.91
N SER A 401 -29.56 -19.96 -21.59
CA SER A 401 -29.36 -20.32 -23.01
C SER A 401 -29.33 -19.10 -23.93
N PRO A 402 -28.55 -19.11 -25.04
CA PRO A 402 -28.69 -18.14 -26.12
C PRO A 402 -30.15 -18.14 -26.64
N ALA A 403 -30.70 -16.97 -26.93
CA ALA A 403 -32.05 -16.85 -27.46
C ALA A 403 -32.15 -17.60 -28.81
N VAL A 404 -32.94 -18.67 -28.86
CA VAL A 404 -33.25 -19.41 -30.09
C VAL A 404 -34.25 -18.59 -30.89
N GLY A 405 -33.81 -18.03 -32.02
CA GLY A 405 -34.69 -17.23 -32.87
C GLY A 405 -34.05 -16.61 -34.12
N ALA A 406 -33.52 -17.44 -35.02
CA ALA A 406 -33.54 -17.25 -36.48
C ALA A 406 -32.81 -18.44 -37.15
N ASP A 407 -33.46 -19.07 -38.14
CA ASP A 407 -32.94 -20.18 -38.94
C ASP A 407 -31.66 -19.80 -39.72
N SER A 408 -30.53 -19.77 -39.04
CA SER A 408 -29.20 -19.79 -39.66
C SER A 408 -28.20 -20.37 -38.67
N PRO A 409 -27.38 -21.36 -39.06
CA PRO A 409 -26.28 -21.84 -38.24
C PRO A 409 -25.17 -20.76 -38.23
N GLY A 410 -25.36 -19.74 -37.40
CA GLY A 410 -24.38 -18.72 -37.02
C GLY A 410 -24.05 -18.84 -35.53
N PRO A 411 -22.83 -18.47 -35.10
CA PRO A 411 -22.13 -19.14 -34.00
C PRO A 411 -22.73 -18.85 -32.62
N ASP A 412 -22.72 -19.86 -31.75
CA ASP A 412 -23.00 -19.87 -30.30
C ASP A 412 -22.04 -18.98 -29.47
N GLY A 413 -21.79 -17.75 -29.93
CA GLY A 413 -20.83 -16.84 -29.36
C GLY A 413 -21.42 -15.95 -28.25
N PRO A 414 -20.55 -15.33 -27.42
CA PRO A 414 -20.97 -14.36 -26.41
C PRO A 414 -21.48 -13.07 -27.08
N THR A 415 -22.75 -12.73 -26.84
CA THR A 415 -23.41 -11.53 -27.39
C THR A 415 -23.93 -10.62 -26.28
N LEU A 416 -23.97 -9.31 -26.55
CA LEU A 416 -24.52 -8.33 -25.61
C LEU A 416 -26.04 -8.52 -25.48
N SER A 417 -26.74 -8.91 -26.55
CA SER A 417 -28.18 -9.23 -26.49
C SER A 417 -28.51 -10.28 -25.43
N ARG A 418 -27.69 -11.33 -25.30
CA ARG A 418 -27.88 -12.37 -24.27
C ARG A 418 -27.84 -11.80 -22.85
N VAL A 419 -26.96 -10.83 -22.58
CA VAL A 419 -26.88 -10.16 -21.28
C VAL A 419 -28.13 -9.32 -21.03
N LEU A 420 -28.55 -8.52 -22.02
CA LEU A 420 -29.75 -7.68 -21.92
C LEU A 420 -31.01 -8.52 -21.71
N ASP A 421 -31.18 -9.60 -22.47
CA ASP A 421 -32.35 -10.46 -22.38
C ASP A 421 -32.45 -11.15 -21.01
N HIS A 422 -31.32 -11.56 -20.43
CA HIS A 422 -31.30 -12.10 -19.08
C HIS A 422 -31.76 -11.08 -18.02
N LEU A 423 -31.30 -9.84 -18.13
CA LEU A 423 -31.63 -8.77 -17.17
C LEU A 423 -33.08 -8.28 -17.30
N THR A 424 -33.68 -8.40 -18.48
CA THR A 424 -35.03 -7.87 -18.77
C THR A 424 -36.14 -8.91 -18.73
N ASP A 425 -35.85 -10.20 -18.92
CA ASP A 425 -36.90 -11.22 -19.00
C ASP A 425 -37.68 -11.34 -17.66
N PRO A 426 -39.02 -11.15 -17.66
CA PRO A 426 -39.83 -11.35 -16.48
C PRO A 426 -39.84 -12.86 -16.20
N GLY A 427 -39.30 -13.27 -15.05
CA GLY A 427 -39.16 -14.69 -14.70
C GLY A 427 -40.42 -15.54 -14.93
N PRO A 428 -40.27 -16.88 -14.98
CA PRO A 428 -41.37 -17.77 -15.35
C PRO A 428 -42.58 -17.46 -14.48
N ARG A 429 -43.65 -16.94 -15.11
CA ARG A 429 -44.95 -16.83 -14.45
C ARG A 429 -45.28 -18.22 -13.89
N PRO A 430 -45.74 -18.34 -12.63
CA PRO A 430 -46.26 -19.61 -12.16
C PRO A 430 -47.32 -20.06 -13.15
N ARG A 431 -47.07 -21.24 -13.75
CA ARG A 431 -47.92 -21.84 -14.78
C ARG A 431 -49.35 -21.87 -14.22
N PRO A 432 -50.36 -21.26 -14.88
CA PRO A 432 -51.72 -21.38 -14.41
C PRO A 432 -52.07 -22.87 -14.44
N GLU A 433 -52.50 -23.40 -13.29
CA GLU A 433 -52.97 -24.77 -13.19
C GLU A 433 -54.08 -24.98 -14.23
N PRO A 434 -53.95 -25.96 -15.13
CA PRO A 434 -55.01 -26.26 -16.07
C PRO A 434 -56.15 -26.97 -15.32
N GLY A 435 -57.26 -26.28 -15.15
CA GLY A 435 -58.57 -26.92 -14.94
C GLY A 435 -59.29 -26.52 -13.66
N ARG A 436 -59.99 -25.38 -13.70
CA ARG A 436 -61.31 -25.30 -13.06
C ARG A 436 -62.25 -24.45 -13.89
N GLU A 437 -63.13 -25.14 -14.61
CA GLU A 437 -64.14 -24.55 -15.49
C GLU A 437 -65.11 -23.64 -14.72
N PRO A 438 -65.62 -22.57 -15.36
CA PRO A 438 -66.68 -21.73 -14.81
C PRO A 438 -68.06 -22.34 -15.09
N GLY A 439 -68.76 -22.77 -14.03
CA GLY A 439 -70.10 -23.35 -14.13
C GLY A 439 -71.06 -22.88 -13.03
N SER A 440 -71.88 -21.89 -13.39
CA SER A 440 -73.29 -21.66 -13.00
C SER A 440 -73.75 -21.58 -11.53
N ARG A 441 -74.12 -20.34 -11.14
CA ARG A 441 -75.25 -19.88 -10.30
C ARG A 441 -76.06 -20.90 -9.47
N ALA A 442 -76.11 -20.64 -8.16
CA ALA A 442 -77.32 -20.76 -7.33
C ALA A 442 -77.33 -19.67 -6.23
N GLN A 443 -78.53 -19.15 -5.91
CA GLN A 443 -78.86 -17.94 -5.13
C GLN A 443 -78.71 -18.06 -3.58
N PRO A 444 -78.72 -16.93 -2.83
CA PRO A 444 -78.60 -16.82 -1.35
C PRO A 444 -79.98 -16.95 -0.64
N PRO A 445 -80.23 -16.77 0.70
CA PRO A 445 -79.47 -16.08 1.81
C PRO A 445 -79.66 -16.79 3.21
N PRO A 446 -79.79 -16.15 4.43
CA PRO A 446 -79.30 -14.88 5.02
C PRO A 446 -78.65 -14.96 6.44
N HIS A 447 -77.98 -13.85 6.84
CA HIS A 447 -77.77 -13.25 8.19
C HIS A 447 -77.24 -14.03 9.42
N ALA A 448 -76.11 -13.59 9.99
CA ALA A 448 -76.00 -12.98 11.34
C ALA A 448 -74.53 -12.61 11.69
N ILE A 449 -74.33 -11.52 12.44
CA ILE A 449 -73.06 -11.05 13.07
C ILE A 449 -73.31 -10.96 14.59
N PRO A 450 -72.30 -10.73 15.47
CA PRO A 450 -71.33 -11.60 16.16
C PRO A 450 -71.72 -11.76 17.67
N PRO A 451 -70.86 -12.09 18.70
CA PRO A 451 -69.64 -11.38 19.13
C PRO A 451 -68.51 -12.26 19.73
N ALA A 452 -67.48 -11.57 20.22
CA ALA A 452 -66.23 -12.03 20.82
C ALA A 452 -66.33 -12.70 22.20
N HIS A 453 -65.22 -13.37 22.57
CA HIS A 453 -64.63 -13.76 23.88
C HIS A 453 -64.02 -15.17 23.67
N GLY A 454 -62.86 -15.60 24.15
CA GLY A 454 -61.84 -15.12 25.08
C GLY A 454 -61.02 -16.36 25.47
N GLU A 455 -59.69 -16.21 25.52
CA GLU A 455 -58.74 -17.01 26.32
C GLU A 455 -58.44 -18.51 26.01
N ARG A 456 -57.16 -18.72 25.62
CA ARG A 456 -56.14 -19.55 26.30
C ARG A 456 -56.22 -21.09 26.23
N GLY A 457 -55.16 -21.71 25.70
CA GLY A 457 -54.83 -23.13 25.90
C GLY A 457 -53.73 -23.62 24.96
N GLU A 458 -52.59 -24.03 25.53
CA GLU A 458 -51.32 -24.36 24.90
C GLU A 458 -51.26 -25.74 24.17
N ASP A 459 -50.17 -25.87 23.40
CA ASP A 459 -49.41 -27.07 23.03
C ASP A 459 -49.90 -28.04 21.94
N GLY A 460 -49.03 -28.25 20.94
CA GLY A 460 -49.16 -29.35 19.98
C GLY A 460 -48.30 -29.23 18.71
N ILE A 461 -46.98 -29.37 18.86
CA ILE A 461 -45.93 -29.51 17.83
C ILE A 461 -46.36 -30.41 16.64
N ARG A 462 -46.07 -29.98 15.39
CA ARG A 462 -45.20 -30.68 14.38
C ARG A 462 -45.52 -30.31 12.91
N GLY A 463 -44.54 -29.69 12.22
CA GLY A 463 -44.20 -30.10 10.84
C GLY A 463 -44.10 -29.05 9.73
N ASP A 464 -43.40 -27.91 9.91
CA ASP A 464 -42.92 -27.12 8.78
C ASP A 464 -41.61 -27.70 8.22
N ARG A 465 -41.61 -28.00 6.91
CA ARG A 465 -40.41 -28.30 6.12
C ARG A 465 -39.80 -26.97 5.67
N GLU A 466 -38.91 -26.45 6.49
CA GLU A 466 -38.08 -25.28 6.18
C GLU A 466 -36.93 -25.67 5.25
N ALA A 467 -36.80 -24.91 4.16
CA ALA A 467 -35.70 -25.00 3.21
C ALA A 467 -34.40 -24.52 3.87
N ALA A 468 -33.32 -25.28 3.67
CA ALA A 468 -32.03 -25.02 4.29
C ALA A 468 -31.44 -23.64 3.89
N PRO A 469 -30.83 -22.89 4.83
CA PRO A 469 -30.14 -21.66 4.51
C PRO A 469 -28.78 -21.97 3.87
N VAL A 470 -28.47 -21.28 2.77
CA VAL A 470 -27.13 -21.24 2.18
C VAL A 470 -26.24 -20.42 3.11
N ALA A 471 -25.34 -21.10 3.83
CA ALA A 471 -24.33 -20.43 4.65
C ALA A 471 -23.29 -19.76 3.74
N GLY A 472 -23.18 -18.43 3.81
CA GLY A 472 -22.08 -17.69 3.20
C GLY A 472 -22.33 -16.24 2.75
N ALA A 473 -23.50 -15.64 2.99
CA ALA A 473 -23.71 -14.21 2.71
C ALA A 473 -23.27 -13.36 3.91
N ASP A 474 -22.36 -12.42 3.68
CA ASP A 474 -22.01 -11.38 4.65
C ASP A 474 -23.20 -10.41 4.77
N PRO A 475 -23.70 -10.07 5.97
CA PRO A 475 -24.88 -9.19 6.14
C PRO A 475 -24.74 -7.80 5.50
N GLY A 476 -23.56 -7.40 5.02
CA GLY A 476 -23.35 -6.16 4.24
C GLY A 476 -23.79 -6.25 2.77
N ASP A 477 -23.84 -7.45 2.17
CA ASP A 477 -24.16 -7.61 0.73
C ASP A 477 -25.65 -7.31 0.43
N ASP A 478 -26.54 -7.50 1.42
CA ASP A 478 -28.00 -7.33 1.25
C ASP A 478 -28.42 -5.84 1.21
N GLU A 479 -27.68 -4.94 1.87
CA GLU A 479 -27.96 -3.49 1.86
C GLU A 479 -27.43 -2.82 0.57
N ASP A 480 -26.29 -3.30 0.05
CA ASP A 480 -25.65 -2.77 -1.18
C ASP A 480 -26.42 -3.08 -2.48
N LEU A 481 -27.26 -4.12 -2.45
CA LEU A 481 -28.10 -4.56 -3.58
C LEU A 481 -29.55 -4.05 -3.47
N ALA A 482 -29.88 -3.33 -2.39
CA ALA A 482 -31.18 -2.72 -2.20
C ALA A 482 -31.51 -1.75 -3.35
N GLY A 483 -32.68 -1.91 -3.96
CA GLY A 483 -33.12 -1.10 -5.10
C GLY A 483 -32.71 -1.65 -6.48
N THR A 484 -31.99 -2.78 -6.55
CA THR A 484 -31.75 -3.49 -7.82
C THR A 484 -32.79 -4.58 -8.07
N THR A 485 -32.98 -4.97 -9.34
CA THR A 485 -33.88 -6.10 -9.64
C THR A 485 -33.35 -7.41 -9.04
N PRO A 486 -34.20 -8.41 -8.71
CA PRO A 486 -33.75 -9.69 -8.17
C PRO A 486 -32.72 -10.42 -9.05
N ARG A 487 -32.82 -10.26 -10.38
CA ARG A 487 -31.85 -10.83 -11.32
C ARG A 487 -30.52 -10.08 -11.31
N SER A 488 -30.56 -8.74 -11.29
CA SER A 488 -29.36 -7.92 -11.12
C SER A 488 -28.63 -8.28 -9.82
N ALA A 489 -29.37 -8.39 -8.70
CA ALA A 489 -28.81 -8.79 -7.42
C ALA A 489 -28.19 -10.20 -7.46
N ALA A 490 -28.89 -11.18 -8.03
CA ALA A 490 -28.37 -12.55 -8.16
C ALA A 490 -27.10 -12.62 -9.03
N LEU A 491 -27.07 -11.89 -10.15
CA LEU A 491 -25.91 -11.84 -11.04
C LEU A 491 -24.73 -11.11 -10.38
N ALA A 492 -24.99 -9.99 -9.71
CA ALA A 492 -24.01 -9.24 -8.93
C ALA A 492 -23.34 -10.10 -7.85
N ALA A 493 -24.13 -10.83 -7.06
CA ALA A 493 -23.61 -11.74 -6.03
C ALA A 493 -22.72 -12.85 -6.61
N ARG A 494 -23.10 -13.42 -7.76
CA ARG A 494 -22.30 -14.45 -8.44
C ARG A 494 -20.99 -13.91 -9.02
N ILE A 495 -21.02 -12.72 -9.62
CA ILE A 495 -19.81 -12.03 -10.08
C ILE A 495 -18.89 -11.73 -8.90
N GLY A 496 -19.44 -11.20 -7.80
CA GLY A 496 -18.68 -10.94 -6.56
C GLY A 496 -17.99 -12.21 -6.04
N ALA A 497 -18.72 -13.32 -5.97
CA ALA A 497 -18.18 -14.61 -5.54
C ALA A 497 -17.08 -15.16 -6.48
N GLU A 498 -17.19 -14.95 -7.79
CA GLU A 498 -16.17 -15.33 -8.76
C GLU A 498 -14.90 -14.47 -8.62
N VAL A 499 -15.06 -13.15 -8.49
CA VAL A 499 -13.95 -12.21 -8.28
C VAL A 499 -13.22 -12.51 -6.96
N ALA A 500 -13.96 -12.80 -5.89
CA ALA A 500 -13.39 -13.18 -4.59
C ALA A 500 -12.57 -14.48 -4.67
N ARG A 501 -13.08 -15.48 -5.41
CA ARG A 501 -12.36 -16.75 -5.64
C ARG A 501 -11.07 -16.54 -6.41
N GLU A 502 -11.09 -15.74 -7.48
CA GLU A 502 -9.88 -15.43 -8.24
C GLU A 502 -8.85 -14.63 -7.44
N ALA A 503 -9.32 -13.66 -6.64
CA ALA A 503 -8.45 -12.90 -5.75
C ALA A 503 -7.78 -13.80 -4.71
N ALA A 504 -8.53 -14.73 -4.09
CA ALA A 504 -7.98 -15.72 -3.16
C ALA A 504 -6.95 -16.64 -3.84
N ALA A 505 -7.23 -17.09 -5.06
CA ALA A 505 -6.31 -17.92 -5.84
C ALA A 505 -5.04 -17.16 -6.27
N ALA A 506 -5.14 -15.86 -6.58
CA ALA A 506 -3.99 -15.00 -6.87
C ALA A 506 -3.11 -14.83 -5.63
N THR A 507 -3.70 -14.55 -4.47
CA THR A 507 -2.99 -14.44 -3.20
C THR A 507 -2.31 -15.76 -2.82
N ALA A 508 -2.98 -16.90 -3.02
CA ALA A 508 -2.39 -18.22 -2.79
C ALA A 508 -1.19 -18.50 -3.71
N ARG A 509 -1.27 -18.13 -4.99
CA ARG A 509 -0.14 -18.23 -5.94
C ARG A 509 1.02 -17.34 -5.56
N ALA A 510 0.75 -16.09 -5.15
CA ALA A 510 1.79 -15.17 -4.68
C ALA A 510 2.49 -15.71 -3.41
N ALA A 511 1.73 -16.29 -2.49
CA ALA A 511 2.29 -16.92 -1.28
C ALA A 511 3.11 -18.19 -1.57
N ALA A 512 2.76 -18.93 -2.63
CA ALA A 512 3.44 -20.15 -3.05
C ALA A 512 4.66 -19.91 -3.96
N ALA A 513 4.85 -18.69 -4.48
CA ALA A 513 5.97 -18.36 -5.34
C ALA A 513 7.30 -18.54 -4.57
N PRO A 514 8.23 -19.39 -5.05
CA PRO A 514 9.52 -19.56 -4.41
C PRO A 514 10.30 -18.25 -4.47
N ALA A 515 10.92 -17.86 -3.35
CA ALA A 515 11.94 -16.81 -3.36
C ALA A 515 13.08 -17.28 -4.27
N VAL A 516 13.11 -16.77 -5.50
CA VAL A 516 14.10 -17.16 -6.51
C VAL A 516 15.48 -16.87 -5.95
N SER A 517 16.20 -17.94 -5.60
CA SER A 517 17.64 -17.89 -5.41
C SER A 517 18.26 -17.61 -6.77
N ALA A 518 19.16 -16.64 -6.83
CA ALA A 518 19.80 -16.17 -8.05
C ALA A 518 20.29 -17.34 -8.93
N PRO A 519 20.05 -17.32 -10.26
CA PRO A 519 20.56 -18.36 -11.14
C PRO A 519 22.09 -18.28 -11.19
N THR A 520 22.74 -19.36 -10.78
CA THR A 520 24.16 -19.62 -11.08
C THR A 520 24.23 -20.06 -12.54
N THR A 521 24.66 -19.16 -13.42
CA THR A 521 24.89 -19.48 -14.84
C THR A 521 26.17 -20.31 -15.00
N PRO A 522 26.14 -21.45 -15.71
CA PRO A 522 27.35 -22.10 -16.17
C PRO A 522 27.96 -21.31 -17.34
N THR A 523 29.26 -21.03 -17.25
CA THR A 523 30.05 -20.30 -18.23
C THR A 523 30.19 -21.07 -19.54
N ALA A 524 29.82 -20.46 -20.67
CA ALA A 524 30.23 -20.86 -22.01
C ALA A 524 30.78 -19.61 -22.75
N PRO A 525 31.93 -19.67 -23.45
CA PRO A 525 32.58 -18.49 -24.00
C PRO A 525 32.21 -18.21 -25.46
N GLY A 526 31.97 -16.94 -25.78
CA GLY A 526 32.21 -16.35 -27.11
C GLY A 526 31.00 -15.71 -27.79
N THR A 527 30.74 -14.42 -27.53
CA THR A 527 30.20 -13.39 -28.46
C THR A 527 30.24 -12.03 -27.72
N PRO A 528 30.68 -10.91 -28.34
CA PRO A 528 30.87 -9.64 -27.63
C PRO A 528 29.55 -8.86 -27.46
N ILE A 529 29.22 -8.48 -26.23
CA ILE A 529 28.10 -7.61 -25.88
C ILE A 529 28.64 -6.33 -25.22
N THR A 530 28.12 -5.19 -25.67
CA THR A 530 28.17 -3.82 -25.15
C THR A 530 28.11 -3.77 -23.61
N PRO A 531 28.82 -2.86 -22.92
CA PRO A 531 28.93 -2.93 -21.46
C PRO A 531 27.61 -2.55 -20.79
N ALA A 532 26.90 -3.56 -20.28
CA ALA A 532 25.82 -3.39 -19.32
C ALA A 532 26.42 -3.03 -17.95
N LEU A 533 25.90 -1.98 -17.34
CA LEU A 533 26.18 -1.55 -15.97
C LEU A 533 26.00 -2.73 -14.99
N PRO A 534 26.90 -2.94 -14.02
CA PRO A 534 26.76 -4.03 -13.06
C PRO A 534 25.46 -3.90 -12.25
N PRO A 535 24.76 -5.00 -11.93
CA PRO A 535 23.58 -4.96 -11.08
C PRO A 535 23.98 -4.40 -9.71
N ALA A 536 23.24 -3.38 -9.26
CA ALA A 536 23.36 -2.83 -7.91
C ALA A 536 23.28 -3.96 -6.86
N PRO A 537 24.00 -3.86 -5.73
CA PRO A 537 23.91 -4.86 -4.67
C PRO A 537 22.52 -4.78 -4.04
N THR A 538 21.60 -5.63 -4.50
CA THR A 538 20.36 -5.93 -3.80
C THR A 538 20.74 -6.64 -2.50
N ASP A 539 20.58 -5.94 -1.37
CA ASP A 539 20.81 -6.53 -0.05
C ASP A 539 19.87 -7.76 0.12
N PRO A 540 20.40 -8.97 0.31
CA PRO A 540 19.61 -10.21 0.38
C PRO A 540 18.60 -10.21 1.54
N ALA A 541 18.67 -9.25 2.46
CA ALA A 541 17.71 -9.08 3.55
C ALA A 541 16.32 -8.59 3.10
N PHE A 542 16.21 -7.88 1.97
CA PHE A 542 14.92 -7.35 1.47
C PHE A 542 13.93 -8.45 1.11
N LEU A 543 14.40 -9.66 0.79
CA LEU A 543 13.57 -10.79 0.38
C LEU A 543 12.83 -11.47 1.55
N ARG A 544 13.23 -11.20 2.80
CA ARG A 544 12.69 -11.92 3.97
C ARG A 544 11.49 -11.23 4.62
N ASP A 545 11.36 -9.92 4.43
CA ASP A 545 10.27 -9.07 4.96
C ASP A 545 9.08 -8.96 3.97
N ASP A 546 9.20 -9.59 2.80
CA ASP A 546 8.26 -9.49 1.67
C ASP A 546 6.89 -10.14 1.86
N ARG A 547 6.72 -10.96 2.91
CA ARG A 547 5.48 -11.73 3.10
C ARG A 547 4.29 -10.90 3.61
N ALA A 548 4.50 -9.62 3.93
CA ALA A 548 3.51 -8.74 4.55
C ALA A 548 3.01 -7.60 3.63
N LEU A 549 3.35 -7.61 2.34
CA LEU A 549 2.87 -6.62 1.38
C LEU A 549 1.76 -7.20 0.48
N PRO A 550 0.74 -6.40 0.11
CA PRO A 550 0.49 -5.02 0.53
C PRO A 550 -0.09 -4.95 1.96
N LEU A 551 0.26 -3.90 2.71
CA LEU A 551 -0.22 -3.72 4.10
C LEU A 551 -1.71 -3.30 4.16
N LEU A 552 -2.21 -2.61 3.13
CA LEU A 552 -3.62 -2.29 2.92
C LEU A 552 -3.95 -2.31 1.42
N PRO A 553 -5.17 -2.70 1.02
CA PRO A 553 -5.61 -2.60 -0.36
C PRO A 553 -5.79 -1.13 -0.77
N LEU A 554 -5.35 -0.77 -1.97
CA LEU A 554 -5.48 0.59 -2.53
C LEU A 554 -6.93 1.06 -2.72
N GLN A 555 -7.87 0.12 -2.81
CA GLN A 555 -9.28 0.43 -2.96
C GLN A 555 -10.08 -0.38 -1.93
N PRO A 556 -11.16 0.19 -1.38
CA PRO A 556 -12.14 -0.60 -0.65
C PRO A 556 -12.71 -1.70 -1.56
N PRO A 557 -13.22 -2.81 -0.98
CA PRO A 557 -13.91 -3.83 -1.76
C PRO A 557 -15.06 -3.19 -2.53
N ARG A 558 -15.15 -3.53 -3.83
CA ARG A 558 -16.21 -3.03 -4.72
C ARG A 558 -17.51 -3.72 -4.33
N THR A 559 -18.60 -2.96 -4.26
CA THR A 559 -19.93 -3.52 -3.99
C THR A 559 -20.36 -4.43 -5.15
N GLY A 560 -21.28 -5.37 -4.90
CA GLY A 560 -21.81 -6.26 -5.95
C GLY A 560 -22.41 -5.46 -7.13
N ARG A 561 -23.10 -4.36 -6.83
CA ARG A 561 -23.69 -3.45 -7.82
C ARG A 561 -22.63 -2.79 -8.70
N GLU A 562 -21.55 -2.27 -8.10
CA GLU A 562 -20.43 -1.69 -8.84
C GLU A 562 -19.74 -2.71 -9.74
N LEU A 563 -19.54 -3.93 -9.24
CA LEU A 563 -18.96 -5.01 -10.03
C LEU A 563 -19.85 -5.35 -11.23
N LEU A 564 -21.16 -5.49 -11.04
CA LEU A 564 -22.07 -5.75 -12.16
C LEU A 564 -22.02 -4.64 -13.21
N ALA A 565 -22.03 -3.37 -12.78
CA ALA A 565 -21.91 -2.22 -13.68
C ALA A 565 -20.59 -2.23 -14.48
N ASP A 566 -19.46 -2.53 -13.83
CA ASP A 566 -18.15 -2.64 -14.48
C ASP A 566 -18.15 -3.76 -15.55
N HIS A 567 -18.81 -4.90 -15.28
CA HIS A 567 -18.86 -6.05 -16.20
C HIS A 567 -19.80 -5.81 -17.39
N ILE A 568 -20.97 -5.19 -17.17
CA ILE A 568 -21.87 -4.80 -18.27
C ILE A 568 -21.20 -3.74 -19.15
N THR A 569 -20.56 -2.73 -18.52
CA THR A 569 -19.80 -1.69 -19.24
C THR A 569 -18.70 -2.33 -20.10
N ALA A 570 -17.95 -3.28 -19.55
CA ALA A 570 -16.93 -4.03 -20.28
C ALA A 570 -17.52 -4.75 -21.51
N MET A 571 -18.67 -5.41 -21.37
CA MET A 571 -19.34 -6.09 -22.48
C MET A 571 -19.81 -5.11 -23.57
N VAL A 572 -20.36 -3.96 -23.18
CA VAL A 572 -20.74 -2.89 -24.11
C VAL A 572 -19.53 -2.35 -24.85
N CYS A 573 -18.42 -2.09 -24.15
CA CYS A 573 -17.17 -1.63 -24.77
C CYS A 573 -16.63 -2.66 -25.78
N CYS A 574 -16.64 -3.95 -25.45
CA CYS A 574 -16.19 -4.99 -26.38
C CYS A 574 -17.09 -5.06 -27.63
N ALA A 575 -18.42 -4.99 -27.47
CA ALA A 575 -19.34 -4.92 -28.60
C ALA A 575 -19.12 -3.68 -29.47
N ALA A 576 -18.84 -2.52 -28.86
CA ALA A 576 -18.56 -1.29 -29.58
C ALA A 576 -17.26 -1.38 -30.40
N MET A 577 -16.20 -1.95 -29.83
CA MET A 577 -14.93 -2.14 -30.52
C MET A 577 -15.09 -3.11 -31.71
N ASP A 578 -15.78 -4.22 -31.52
CA ASP A 578 -15.89 -5.28 -32.53
C ASP A 578 -16.93 -4.96 -33.63
N THR A 579 -17.91 -4.08 -33.38
CA THR A 579 -19.03 -3.84 -34.33
C THR A 579 -19.13 -2.42 -34.87
N ALA A 580 -18.63 -1.42 -34.14
CA ALA A 580 -18.77 0.00 -34.48
C ALA A 580 -17.43 0.72 -34.70
N GLY A 581 -16.30 0.00 -34.65
CA GLY A 581 -14.97 0.58 -34.83
C GLY A 581 -14.56 1.52 -33.69
N ALA A 582 -15.15 1.35 -32.50
CA ALA A 582 -14.69 2.05 -31.32
C ALA A 582 -13.28 1.58 -30.93
N THR A 583 -12.55 2.42 -30.21
CA THR A 583 -11.19 2.10 -29.74
C THR A 583 -11.08 2.27 -28.23
N PRO A 584 -10.24 1.46 -27.57
CA PRO A 584 -9.92 1.67 -26.17
C PRO A 584 -9.07 2.95 -26.04
N GLY A 585 -9.30 3.70 -24.97
CA GLY A 585 -8.54 4.90 -24.64
C GLY A 585 -8.20 4.95 -23.15
N LEU A 586 -7.32 5.89 -22.83
CA LEU A 586 -6.95 6.20 -21.45
C LEU A 586 -7.28 7.65 -21.14
N ASP A 587 -8.03 7.84 -20.08
CA ASP A 587 -8.24 9.10 -19.41
C ASP A 587 -7.45 9.11 -18.10
N TRP A 588 -6.60 10.11 -17.89
CA TRP A 588 -5.71 10.08 -16.73
C TRP A 588 -6.44 10.26 -15.39
N LEU A 589 -7.66 10.81 -15.40
CA LEU A 589 -8.44 11.05 -14.19
C LEU A 589 -9.50 9.98 -13.95
N ASP A 590 -10.07 9.47 -15.03
CA ASP A 590 -11.18 8.51 -14.99
C ASP A 590 -10.74 7.07 -15.29
N GLY A 591 -9.55 6.88 -15.85
CA GLY A 591 -8.97 5.58 -16.20
C GLY A 591 -9.39 5.10 -17.60
N PRO A 592 -9.73 3.81 -17.76
CA PRO A 592 -10.18 3.25 -19.04
C PRO A 592 -11.40 3.97 -19.62
N VAL A 593 -11.34 4.39 -20.89
CA VAL A 593 -12.46 5.07 -21.57
C VAL A 593 -12.66 4.55 -22.98
N LEU A 594 -13.91 4.54 -23.45
CA LEU A 594 -14.26 4.17 -24.81
C LEU A 594 -14.23 5.41 -25.73
N LEU A 595 -13.55 5.30 -26.86
CA LEU A 595 -13.50 6.34 -27.89
C LEU A 595 -14.29 5.90 -29.13
N VAL A 596 -15.30 6.68 -29.51
CA VAL A 596 -16.08 6.47 -30.75
C VAL A 596 -15.77 7.64 -31.69
N GLY A 597 -15.21 7.35 -32.87
CA GLY A 597 -14.73 8.40 -33.79
C GLY A 597 -13.66 9.32 -33.18
N GLY A 598 -12.87 8.81 -32.23
CA GLY A 598 -11.86 9.59 -31.50
C GLY A 598 -12.41 10.44 -30.35
N VAL A 599 -13.72 10.43 -30.10
CA VAL A 599 -14.36 11.19 -29.03
C VAL A 599 -14.73 10.27 -27.86
N ARG A 600 -14.46 10.72 -26.64
CA ARG A 600 -14.80 10.00 -25.42
C ARG A 600 -16.32 9.93 -25.21
N VAL A 601 -16.80 8.74 -24.92
CA VAL A 601 -18.17 8.47 -24.46
C VAL A 601 -18.29 8.80 -22.97
N THR A 602 -19.31 9.56 -22.57
CA THR A 602 -19.53 9.98 -21.16
C THR A 602 -20.88 9.57 -20.59
N ASP A 603 -21.86 9.23 -21.43
CA ASP A 603 -23.24 8.93 -21.03
C ASP A 603 -23.48 7.44 -20.70
N LEU A 604 -22.57 6.54 -21.07
CA LEU A 604 -22.69 5.10 -20.85
C LEU A 604 -22.92 4.68 -19.38
N PRO A 605 -22.22 5.22 -18.36
CA PRO A 605 -22.41 4.78 -16.98
C PRO A 605 -23.85 4.97 -16.48
N ALA A 606 -24.50 6.08 -16.85
CA ALA A 606 -25.88 6.35 -16.45
C ALA A 606 -26.86 5.33 -17.09
N GLN A 607 -26.62 4.94 -18.35
CA GLN A 607 -27.45 3.94 -19.05
C GLN A 607 -27.32 2.55 -18.44
N VAL A 608 -26.12 2.17 -18.01
CA VAL A 608 -25.86 0.88 -17.35
C VAL A 608 -26.50 0.83 -15.97
N MET A 609 -26.42 1.92 -15.20
CA MET A 609 -27.05 1.98 -13.87
C MET A 609 -28.57 1.88 -13.97
N ALA A 610 -29.21 2.59 -14.91
CA ALA A 610 -30.64 2.47 -15.15
C ALA A 610 -31.07 1.03 -15.46
N LEU A 611 -30.29 0.31 -16.29
CA LEU A 611 -30.54 -1.11 -16.57
C LEU A 611 -30.44 -1.98 -15.30
N ILE A 612 -29.48 -1.73 -14.42
CA ILE A 612 -29.27 -2.54 -13.21
C ILE A 612 -30.40 -2.32 -12.19
N GLU A 613 -30.81 -1.06 -12.02
CA GLU A 613 -31.80 -0.64 -11.02
C GLU A 613 -33.23 -0.96 -11.48
N GLU A 614 -33.58 -0.61 -12.73
CA GLU A 614 -34.94 -0.72 -13.24
C GLU A 614 -35.20 -2.01 -14.05
N GLY A 615 -34.15 -2.68 -14.53
CA GLY A 615 -34.27 -3.83 -15.44
C GLY A 615 -34.68 -3.46 -16.87
N ASP A 616 -34.85 -2.16 -17.16
CA ASP A 616 -35.25 -1.66 -18.48
C ASP A 616 -34.03 -1.40 -19.39
N PRO A 617 -33.89 -2.13 -20.51
CA PRO A 617 -32.78 -1.95 -21.44
C PRO A 617 -33.05 -0.85 -22.48
N THR A 618 -34.22 -0.19 -22.46
CA THR A 618 -34.66 0.72 -23.53
C THR A 618 -33.68 1.86 -23.77
N ALA A 619 -33.27 2.55 -22.70
CA ALA A 619 -32.36 3.69 -22.80
C ALA A 619 -30.97 3.28 -23.32
N LEU A 620 -30.46 2.12 -22.86
CA LEU A 620 -29.21 1.54 -23.34
C LEU A 620 -29.33 1.07 -24.80
N ARG A 621 -30.42 0.42 -25.21
CA ARG A 621 -30.65 -0.01 -26.60
C ARG A 621 -30.72 1.16 -27.57
N LEU A 622 -31.41 2.24 -27.19
CA LEU A 622 -31.44 3.49 -27.97
C LEU A 622 -30.05 4.11 -28.07
N TRP A 623 -29.27 4.08 -26.99
CA TRP A 623 -27.90 4.54 -27.00
C TRP A 623 -27.02 3.70 -27.95
N LEU A 624 -27.07 2.36 -27.86
CA LEU A 624 -26.33 1.45 -28.74
C LEU A 624 -26.65 1.69 -30.22
N ALA A 625 -27.93 1.85 -30.55
CA ALA A 625 -28.38 2.13 -31.91
C ALA A 625 -27.84 3.46 -32.45
N ARG A 626 -27.83 4.52 -31.63
CA ARG A 626 -27.25 5.83 -32.01
C ARG A 626 -25.75 5.74 -32.30
N GLN A 627 -25.04 4.88 -31.59
CA GLN A 627 -23.59 4.65 -31.78
C GLN A 627 -23.29 3.60 -32.87
N GLY A 628 -24.32 3.02 -33.50
CA GLY A 628 -24.14 1.97 -34.52
C GLY A 628 -23.65 0.62 -33.98
N ILE A 629 -23.74 0.40 -32.66
CA ILE A 629 -23.29 -0.82 -32.00
C ILE A 629 -24.33 -1.92 -32.19
N ARG A 630 -23.89 -3.11 -32.60
CA ARG A 630 -24.76 -4.26 -32.90
C ARG A 630 -24.73 -5.30 -31.77
N PRO A 631 -25.66 -5.28 -30.81
CA PRO A 631 -25.63 -6.15 -29.64
C PRO A 631 -25.79 -7.64 -29.98
N GLU A 632 -26.38 -7.95 -31.14
CA GLU A 632 -26.62 -9.31 -31.63
C GLU A 632 -25.39 -10.01 -32.20
N LYS A 633 -24.33 -9.27 -32.52
CA LYS A 633 -23.11 -9.85 -33.08
C LYS A 633 -22.23 -10.46 -31.99
N PRO A 634 -21.56 -11.60 -32.27
CA PRO A 634 -20.64 -12.21 -31.32
C PRO A 634 -19.43 -11.30 -31.10
N VAL A 635 -19.02 -11.22 -29.84
CA VAL A 635 -17.86 -10.44 -29.39
C VAL A 635 -16.67 -11.37 -29.21
N ARG A 636 -15.46 -10.91 -29.54
CA ARG A 636 -14.23 -11.68 -29.32
C ARG A 636 -13.85 -11.58 -27.84
N LEU A 637 -13.73 -12.71 -27.16
CA LEU A 637 -13.30 -12.77 -25.76
C LEU A 637 -11.91 -13.42 -25.65
N VAL A 638 -11.27 -13.26 -24.50
CA VAL A 638 -9.90 -13.76 -24.20
C VAL A 638 -9.92 -15.20 -23.70
#